data_AF-A0A814FQX9-F1
#
_entry.id   AF-A0A814FQX9-F1
#
_cell.length_a   1.000
_cell.length_b   1.000
_cell.length_c   1.000
_cell.angle_alpha   90.00
_cell.angle_beta   90.00
_cell.angle_gamma   90.00
#
_symmetry.space_group_name_H-M   'P 1'
#
loop_
_entity.id
_entity.type
_entity.pdbx_description
1 polymer ?
#
loop_
_entity_poly.entity_id
_entity_poly.type
_entity_poly.pdbx_seq_one_letter_code
_entity_poly.pdbx_strand_id
1 'polypeptide(L)'
;MPQPDRILLVVSILEGRNFPNQPSCQLTVDAKFDGEILTTDPVEFTSTPDINQELAWELDKKTFQLHKLQRSVIKCNAYSTTSSGQRENLGYFIIDIRPLNTSQKIRWHHLLQTKYPKLKPEFSICAYIEDDQTTRSGSATSKISKTPSNTAISTTTTSNRSKHLQPILLEDKGYYQLGPDVSSAEIFSLSITIRSAKNLIHLVSSSTNLNTQDEYFFDYALFGNRIKTETFHNLIQPEFYPERASVRIRSSIQLLRSYFETYHPIEFHLYTGNDIIGQTQIPLHKILKPLQQKPGMDKTFDVLTEVYHLRLVSSSGHDKTETTDDEDSQPIVKVEISLARETVINESKSNSDKQQRKRSNSANNNQSSNMTDVEHENSIPQRVQQISINNHATTDDRLPSPILHTISDHHLSHHYCLSIDLKSLRNLRLLHSTYLYCRYIYPFLGTSTPILTHPPLHIPYTSSAPPNEHLLPHGLCIFNFAVDTEQLTSHFHREPLTIEVYCRDQERSERKDELFGIVHVQLDKVLQVEKQRCSSNINGILGWRQTWTQALPVIGHNTEKRAELLITITLEDLGALHLNSSTTPRPHSVPPHCGIDTIFHRPHDDAYIQAAYELQLWKESRELEFEKHLREVEAKKIYELMEAFKEKDRERESLLQKKMKEYGDLEKQMKKALIDIEKREKQLNVKEQEVQRMQIDLKRDYDNKYIEIREASKRLQEQSEHQITLEKSKNQALDDDIIRLKRSVAEWEKRYRDKEQEFFSYKDKQRSAPEVKLQAEINMITIEKNELQRKLDASLTSAERYKQQWLKALKEFRRLQQREHDQSKFLVQKQQQELEHMRLRYLAAEENEIMKSDHKQLENIKNELNKLKEVSSTPIVTGDYQSNLSNDNDHLEQVDQQLGVLIEHRDTLLQTGTYTHNDALIQELERRIQEAMKRKSSSSRYQ
;
A
#
# COMPACT_ATOMS: atom_id res chain seq x y z
N MET A 1 -31.04 17.96 17.01
CA MET A 1 -30.85 17.03 15.88
C MET A 1 -29.75 16.06 16.24
N PRO A 2 -29.82 14.77 15.83
CA PRO A 2 -28.63 13.92 15.81
C PRO A 2 -27.61 14.51 14.82
N GLN A 3 -26.31 14.35 15.09
CA GLN A 3 -25.29 14.61 14.08
C GLN A 3 -25.42 13.58 12.94
N PRO A 4 -25.11 13.94 11.68
CA PRO A 4 -24.99 12.96 10.62
C PRO A 4 -23.77 12.06 10.88
N ASP A 5 -23.90 10.77 10.57
CA ASP A 5 -22.75 9.86 10.53
C ASP A 5 -21.87 10.25 9.34
N ARG A 6 -20.73 10.87 9.61
CA ARG A 6 -19.75 11.28 8.60
C ARG A 6 -18.80 10.14 8.25
N ILE A 7 -18.25 10.20 7.05
CA ILE A 7 -17.30 9.26 6.48
C ILE A 7 -16.25 10.05 5.70
N LEU A 8 -14.97 9.74 5.89
CA LEU A 8 -13.90 10.22 5.01
C LEU A 8 -13.60 9.14 3.96
N LEU A 9 -13.66 9.54 2.69
CA LEU A 9 -13.21 8.76 1.54
C LEU A 9 -11.80 9.23 1.19
N VAL A 10 -10.78 8.39 1.44
CA VAL A 10 -9.36 8.78 1.32
C VAL A 10 -8.70 8.09 0.14
N VAL A 11 -7.88 8.84 -0.61
CA VAL A 11 -7.01 8.37 -1.69
C VAL A 11 -5.58 8.87 -1.46
N SER A 12 -4.70 7.97 -1.07
CA SER A 12 -3.26 8.20 -0.96
C SER A 12 -2.59 7.92 -2.31
N ILE A 13 -2.02 8.94 -2.94
CA ILE A 13 -1.18 8.83 -4.14
C ILE A 13 0.27 8.76 -3.67
N LEU A 14 0.89 7.59 -3.78
CA LEU A 14 2.18 7.29 -3.15
C LEU A 14 3.34 7.59 -4.11
N GLU A 15 3.46 6.81 -5.17
CA GLU A 15 4.61 6.82 -6.09
C GLU A 15 4.12 6.60 -7.53
N GLY A 16 4.90 7.08 -8.51
CA GLY A 16 4.75 6.73 -9.92
C GLY A 16 5.89 5.84 -10.42
N ARG A 17 5.66 5.09 -11.50
CA ARG A 17 6.74 4.39 -12.23
C ARG A 17 6.49 4.36 -13.73
N ASN A 18 7.53 4.03 -14.49
CA ASN A 18 7.55 4.01 -15.96
C ASN A 18 7.19 5.37 -16.60
N PHE A 19 7.55 6.48 -15.95
CA PHE A 19 7.46 7.81 -16.54
C PHE A 19 8.73 8.16 -17.35
N PRO A 20 8.67 9.10 -18.30
CA PRO A 20 9.86 9.67 -18.91
C PRO A 20 10.51 10.68 -17.94
N ASN A 21 11.84 10.64 -17.80
CA ASN A 21 12.55 11.59 -16.98
C ASN A 21 12.66 12.97 -17.69
N GLN A 22 12.04 14.01 -17.13
CA GLN A 22 12.04 15.39 -17.63
C GLN A 22 12.07 16.40 -16.44
N PRO A 23 13.22 16.60 -15.80
CA PRO A 23 13.35 17.39 -14.56
C PRO A 23 13.05 18.90 -14.74
N SER A 24 12.92 19.38 -15.98
CA SER A 24 12.46 20.75 -16.31
C SER A 24 10.96 20.98 -16.11
N CYS A 25 10.21 19.95 -15.68
CA CYS A 25 8.77 19.93 -15.57
C CYS A 25 8.32 19.37 -14.21
N GLN A 26 7.15 19.77 -13.75
CA GLN A 26 6.55 19.28 -12.51
C GLN A 26 5.30 18.43 -12.76
N LEU A 27 5.20 17.29 -12.09
CA LEU A 27 4.04 16.40 -12.11
C LEU A 27 3.03 16.85 -11.04
N THR A 28 1.75 16.85 -11.42
CA THR A 28 0.60 17.03 -10.51
C THR A 28 -0.50 16.05 -10.90
N VAL A 29 -1.31 15.61 -9.94
CA VAL A 29 -2.48 14.74 -10.16
C VAL A 29 -3.73 15.37 -9.57
N ASP A 30 -4.74 15.60 -10.41
CA ASP A 30 -6.07 16.10 -10.05
C ASP A 30 -7.03 14.92 -9.87
N ALA A 31 -7.41 14.62 -8.63
CA ALA A 31 -8.46 13.65 -8.33
C ALA A 31 -9.81 14.36 -8.22
N LYS A 32 -10.79 13.92 -9.03
CA LYS A 32 -12.16 14.46 -9.05
C LYS A 32 -13.14 13.46 -8.47
N PHE A 33 -13.92 13.89 -7.47
CA PHE A 33 -15.04 13.16 -6.88
C PHE A 33 -16.16 14.13 -6.48
N ASP A 34 -17.42 13.69 -6.56
CA ASP A 34 -18.66 14.47 -6.32
C ASP A 34 -18.69 15.95 -6.80
N GLY A 35 -18.00 16.23 -7.91
CA GLY A 35 -17.87 17.58 -8.49
C GLY A 35 -16.64 18.35 -8.01
N GLU A 36 -16.19 18.13 -6.78
CA GLU A 36 -14.96 18.65 -6.18
C GLU A 36 -13.70 18.08 -6.87
N ILE A 37 -12.61 18.85 -6.85
CA ILE A 37 -11.31 18.45 -7.37
C ILE A 37 -10.26 18.76 -6.31
N LEU A 38 -9.53 17.73 -5.89
CA LEU A 38 -8.36 17.85 -5.04
C LEU A 38 -7.11 17.58 -5.88
N THR A 39 -6.08 18.39 -5.71
CA THR A 39 -4.85 18.36 -6.51
C THR A 39 -3.66 18.15 -5.59
N THR A 40 -2.73 17.29 -6.03
CA THR A 40 -1.44 17.08 -5.36
C THR A 40 -0.45 18.20 -5.66
N ASP A 41 0.40 18.52 -4.67
CA ASP A 41 1.49 19.48 -4.78
C ASP A 41 2.48 19.09 -5.90
N PRO A 42 3.15 20.07 -6.56
CA PRO A 42 3.99 19.78 -7.72
C PRO A 42 5.29 19.05 -7.38
N VAL A 43 5.43 17.83 -7.90
CA VAL A 43 6.60 16.94 -7.73
C VAL A 43 7.52 17.03 -8.96
N GLU A 44 8.82 16.77 -8.84
CA GLU A 44 9.72 16.71 -10.01
C GLU A 44 9.33 15.57 -10.97
N PHE A 45 9.25 15.85 -12.28
CA PHE A 45 8.78 14.88 -13.28
C PHE A 45 9.89 13.90 -13.69
N THR A 46 10.28 13.02 -12.76
CA THR A 46 11.27 11.96 -12.95
C THR A 46 10.65 10.68 -13.55
N SER A 47 11.46 9.63 -13.75
CA SER A 47 10.97 8.31 -14.17
C SER A 47 10.16 7.55 -13.11
N THR A 48 10.38 7.90 -11.84
CA THR A 48 9.77 7.31 -10.64
C THR A 48 9.45 8.44 -9.65
N PRO A 49 8.42 9.25 -9.92
CA PRO A 49 8.08 10.42 -9.10
C PRO A 49 7.45 10.00 -7.77
N ASP A 50 8.04 10.44 -6.66
CA ASP A 50 7.52 10.22 -5.32
C ASP A 50 6.54 11.35 -4.92
N ILE A 51 5.33 10.99 -4.50
CA ILE A 51 4.21 11.93 -4.32
C ILE A 51 3.72 11.97 -2.87
N ASN A 52 3.56 10.80 -2.24
CA ASN A 52 3.22 10.58 -0.83
C ASN A 52 2.20 11.57 -0.23
N GLN A 53 1.08 11.76 -0.92
CA GLN A 53 0.02 12.72 -0.53
C GLN A 53 -1.36 12.07 -0.50
N GLU A 54 -2.21 12.55 0.42
CA GLU A 54 -3.56 12.03 0.63
C GLU A 54 -4.62 13.07 0.26
N LEU A 55 -5.59 12.65 -0.55
CA LEU A 55 -6.72 13.45 -1.00
C LEU A 55 -8.00 12.84 -0.40
N ALA A 56 -8.75 13.61 0.39
CA ALA A 56 -9.86 13.09 1.19
C ALA A 56 -11.15 13.91 1.03
N TRP A 57 -12.28 13.23 0.87
CA TRP A 57 -13.62 13.84 0.76
C TRP A 57 -14.47 13.48 1.97
N GLU A 58 -15.11 14.47 2.61
CA GLU A 58 -16.07 14.27 3.71
C GLU A 58 -17.47 14.02 3.15
N LEU A 59 -18.10 12.90 3.56
CA LEU A 59 -19.37 12.42 3.02
C LEU A 59 -20.29 11.91 4.13
N ASP A 60 -21.58 12.23 4.06
CA ASP A 60 -22.58 11.55 4.89
C ASP A 60 -22.66 10.05 4.53
N LYS A 61 -22.79 9.19 5.54
CA LYS A 61 -22.93 7.72 5.39
C LYS A 61 -24.03 7.29 4.42
N LYS A 62 -25.10 8.09 4.29
CA LYS A 62 -26.17 7.89 3.30
C LYS A 62 -25.71 8.21 1.88
N THR A 63 -25.09 9.37 1.70
CA THR A 63 -24.52 9.85 0.43
C THR A 63 -23.45 8.88 -0.08
N PHE A 64 -22.58 8.39 0.81
CA PHE A 64 -21.59 7.37 0.47
C PHE A 64 -22.21 6.05 -0.05
N GLN A 65 -23.28 5.56 0.59
CA GLN A 65 -24.00 4.37 0.10
C GLN A 65 -24.74 4.64 -1.23
N LEU A 66 -25.25 5.86 -1.43
CA LEU A 66 -25.85 6.28 -2.71
C LEU A 66 -24.81 6.25 -3.84
N HIS A 67 -23.62 6.80 -3.63
CA HIS A 67 -22.53 6.73 -4.62
C HIS A 67 -22.11 5.28 -4.91
N LYS A 68 -22.03 4.41 -3.89
CA LYS A 68 -21.78 2.96 -4.10
C LYS A 68 -22.84 2.30 -4.96
N LEU A 69 -24.12 2.64 -4.77
CA LEU A 69 -25.23 2.13 -5.58
C LEU A 69 -25.18 2.67 -7.02
N GLN A 70 -24.90 3.96 -7.19
CA GLN A 70 -24.76 4.65 -8.48
C GLN A 70 -23.48 4.25 -9.24
N ARG A 71 -22.53 3.55 -8.58
CA ARG A 71 -21.21 3.20 -9.12
C ARG A 71 -20.36 4.43 -9.46
N SER A 72 -20.45 5.49 -8.66
CA SER A 72 -19.59 6.67 -8.79
C SER A 72 -18.11 6.27 -8.66
N VAL A 73 -17.22 7.00 -9.32
CA VAL A 73 -15.79 6.71 -9.36
C VAL A 73 -14.98 7.99 -9.16
N ILE A 74 -13.79 7.86 -8.58
CA ILE A 74 -12.83 8.96 -8.47
C ILE A 74 -11.99 8.96 -9.75
N LYS A 75 -12.01 10.05 -10.52
CA LYS A 75 -11.19 10.18 -11.74
C LYS A 75 -9.95 11.01 -11.45
N CYS A 76 -8.78 10.39 -11.53
CA CYS A 76 -7.50 11.03 -11.26
C CYS A 76 -6.79 11.33 -12.60
N ASN A 77 -6.51 12.60 -12.89
CA ASN A 77 -5.91 13.03 -14.16
C ASN A 77 -4.49 13.55 -13.85
N ALA A 78 -3.48 13.04 -14.54
CA ALA A 78 -2.09 13.45 -14.33
C ALA A 78 -1.67 14.52 -15.34
N TYR A 79 -0.91 15.51 -14.88
CA TYR A 79 -0.45 16.65 -15.67
C TYR A 79 1.02 16.95 -15.44
N SER A 80 1.77 17.15 -16.51
CA SER A 80 3.09 17.77 -16.49
C SER A 80 2.93 19.29 -16.63
N THR A 81 3.69 20.06 -15.86
CA THR A 81 3.69 21.53 -15.91
C THR A 81 5.10 22.01 -16.20
N THR A 82 5.31 22.63 -17.36
CA THR A 82 6.61 23.19 -17.73
C THR A 82 6.87 24.49 -16.95
N SER A 83 8.13 24.87 -16.76
CA SER A 83 8.53 26.15 -16.16
C SER A 83 7.94 27.42 -16.81
N SER A 84 7.34 27.30 -18.00
CA SER A 84 6.56 28.35 -18.67
C SER A 84 5.08 28.44 -18.21
N GLY A 85 4.67 27.67 -17.21
CA GLY A 85 3.29 27.59 -16.70
C GLY A 85 2.32 26.83 -17.61
N GLN A 86 2.80 26.21 -18.70
CA GLN A 86 1.98 25.39 -19.58
C GLN A 86 1.71 24.02 -18.94
N ARG A 87 0.44 23.69 -18.72
CA ARG A 87 -0.02 22.45 -18.08
C ARG A 87 -0.52 21.44 -19.12
N GLU A 88 0.22 20.35 -19.30
CA GLU A 88 -0.02 19.31 -20.28
C GLU A 88 -0.62 18.05 -19.63
N ASN A 89 -1.82 17.63 -20.04
CA ASN A 89 -2.42 16.38 -19.58
C ASN A 89 -1.64 15.16 -20.12
N LEU A 90 -1.26 14.24 -19.23
CA LEU A 90 -0.47 13.04 -19.51
C LEU A 90 -1.31 11.76 -19.68
N GLY A 91 -2.57 11.78 -19.23
CA GLY A 91 -3.50 10.66 -19.12
C GLY A 91 -4.27 10.67 -17.80
N TYR A 92 -5.06 9.62 -17.53
CA TYR A 92 -5.86 9.52 -16.30
C TYR A 92 -6.02 8.07 -15.81
N PHE A 93 -6.35 7.88 -14.53
CA PHE A 93 -6.79 6.59 -13.97
C PHE A 93 -8.10 6.76 -13.20
N ILE A 94 -8.74 5.65 -12.85
CA ILE A 94 -10.07 5.62 -12.23
C ILE A 94 -10.05 4.67 -11.04
N ILE A 95 -10.56 5.13 -9.89
CA ILE A 95 -10.72 4.35 -8.67
C ILE A 95 -12.22 4.09 -8.46
N ASP A 96 -12.59 2.81 -8.37
CA ASP A 96 -13.96 2.38 -8.03
C ASP A 96 -14.16 2.41 -6.52
N ILE A 97 -15.17 3.15 -6.05
CA ILE A 97 -15.45 3.30 -4.61
C ILE A 97 -16.18 2.08 -4.01
N ARG A 98 -16.77 1.21 -4.83
CA ARG A 98 -17.55 0.05 -4.40
C ARG A 98 -16.74 -0.97 -3.59
N PRO A 99 -15.53 -1.40 -4.00
CA PRO A 99 -14.68 -2.28 -3.19
C PRO A 99 -14.10 -1.61 -1.94
N LEU A 100 -14.13 -0.28 -1.83
CA LEU A 100 -13.46 0.42 -0.72
C LEU A 100 -14.13 0.14 0.63
N ASN A 101 -13.29 0.09 1.65
CA ASN A 101 -13.58 -0.16 3.06
C ASN A 101 -12.36 0.31 3.87
N THR A 102 -12.36 0.16 5.19
CA THR A 102 -11.28 0.62 6.08
C THR A 102 -9.96 -0.17 5.94
N SER A 103 -9.90 -1.21 5.10
CA SER A 103 -8.62 -1.83 4.73
C SER A 103 -7.88 -0.96 3.71
N GLN A 104 -6.89 -0.21 4.19
CA GLN A 104 -5.82 0.34 3.35
C GLN A 104 -5.22 -0.81 2.50
N LYS A 105 -5.20 -0.63 1.18
CA LYS A 105 -4.66 -1.59 0.19
C LYS A 105 -4.08 -0.85 -1.00
N ILE A 106 -2.75 -0.90 -1.11
CA ILE A 106 -1.98 -0.34 -2.22
C ILE A 106 -2.26 -1.13 -3.50
N ARG A 107 -2.44 -0.42 -4.62
CA ARG A 107 -2.64 -0.98 -5.97
C ARG A 107 -2.01 -0.09 -7.03
N TRP A 108 -1.27 -0.72 -7.94
CA TRP A 108 -0.80 -0.07 -9.16
C TRP A 108 -1.95 0.14 -10.15
N HIS A 109 -2.06 1.35 -10.70
CA HIS A 109 -3.06 1.74 -11.69
C HIS A 109 -2.35 2.30 -12.93
N HIS A 110 -2.51 1.64 -14.09
CA HIS A 110 -2.02 2.14 -15.38
C HIS A 110 -2.69 3.45 -15.76
N LEU A 111 -1.90 4.38 -16.31
CA LEU A 111 -2.38 5.65 -16.84
C LEU A 111 -3.10 5.43 -18.18
N LEU A 112 -4.42 5.49 -18.17
CA LEU A 112 -5.29 5.38 -19.35
C LEU A 112 -5.15 6.62 -20.23
N GLN A 113 -5.31 6.42 -21.55
CA GLN A 113 -5.10 7.46 -22.58
C GLN A 113 -3.72 8.15 -22.45
N THR A 114 -2.70 7.42 -21.98
CA THR A 114 -1.38 8.00 -21.73
C THR A 114 -0.68 8.48 -23.01
N LYS A 115 0.06 9.58 -22.90
CA LYS A 115 0.99 10.06 -23.94
C LYS A 115 2.22 9.18 -24.13
N TYR A 116 2.48 8.25 -23.21
CA TYR A 116 3.65 7.36 -23.26
C TYR A 116 3.25 5.88 -23.37
N PRO A 117 2.50 5.47 -24.41
CA PRO A 117 1.93 4.12 -24.52
C PRO A 117 3.00 3.01 -24.64
N LYS A 118 4.25 3.36 -24.97
CA LYS A 118 5.40 2.46 -24.96
C LYS A 118 5.95 2.18 -23.55
N LEU A 119 5.89 3.17 -22.65
CA LEU A 119 6.38 3.03 -21.28
C LEU A 119 5.30 2.45 -20.35
N LYS A 120 4.02 2.77 -20.60
CA LYS A 120 2.87 2.43 -19.75
C LYS A 120 3.06 2.93 -18.30
N PRO A 121 3.03 4.25 -18.06
CA PRO A 121 3.16 4.80 -16.71
C PRO A 121 2.08 4.27 -15.78
N GLU A 122 2.44 4.10 -14.50
CA GLU A 122 1.56 3.62 -13.44
C GLU A 122 1.71 4.46 -12.18
N PHE A 123 0.65 4.59 -11.39
CA PHE A 123 0.70 5.12 -10.03
C PHE A 123 0.34 4.04 -9.00
N SER A 124 1.05 4.04 -7.87
CA SER A 124 0.77 3.25 -6.68
C SER A 124 -0.21 4.03 -5.80
N ILE A 125 -1.41 3.47 -5.62
CA ILE A 125 -2.54 4.15 -4.98
C ILE A 125 -3.05 3.32 -3.82
N CYS A 126 -3.16 3.91 -2.64
CA CYS A 126 -4.02 3.40 -1.58
C CYS A 126 -5.37 4.14 -1.64
N ALA A 127 -6.48 3.42 -1.50
CA ALA A 127 -7.79 4.04 -1.39
C ALA A 127 -8.62 3.28 -0.34
N TYR A 128 -9.25 3.99 0.59
CA TYR A 128 -9.91 3.40 1.75
C TYR A 128 -10.96 4.34 2.36
N ILE A 129 -11.54 3.95 3.50
CA ILE A 129 -12.67 4.63 4.15
C ILE A 129 -12.49 4.69 5.66
N GLU A 130 -12.65 5.87 6.24
CA GLU A 130 -12.71 6.09 7.69
C GLU A 130 -14.14 6.49 8.12
N ASP A 131 -14.66 5.86 9.16
CA ASP A 131 -16.01 6.11 9.70
C ASP A 131 -15.90 7.08 10.89
N ASP A 132 -16.65 8.18 10.94
CA ASP A 132 -16.56 9.20 12.03
C ASP A 132 -17.26 8.76 13.34
N GLN A 133 -17.58 7.46 13.45
CA GLN A 133 -17.82 6.81 14.75
C GLN A 133 -16.61 5.99 15.22
N THR A 134 -15.61 5.73 14.36
CA THR A 134 -14.32 5.09 14.70
C THR A 134 -13.19 6.09 14.95
N THR A 135 -13.35 7.35 14.57
CA THR A 135 -12.61 8.49 15.14
C THR A 135 -12.80 8.58 16.66
N ARG A 136 -13.86 7.96 17.19
CA ARG A 136 -13.96 7.48 18.58
C ARG A 136 -13.60 5.99 18.65
N SER A 137 -12.32 5.70 18.92
CA SER A 137 -11.77 4.35 19.18
C SER A 137 -11.44 3.43 18.00
N GLY A 138 -10.64 3.91 17.05
CA GLY A 138 -9.28 3.44 16.76
C GLY A 138 -9.05 1.99 16.26
N SER A 139 -8.33 1.90 15.13
CA SER A 139 -7.50 0.78 14.63
C SER A 139 -8.14 -0.59 14.32
N ALA A 140 -7.60 -1.21 13.27
CA ALA A 140 -7.76 -2.62 12.93
C ALA A 140 -6.38 -3.15 12.46
N THR A 141 -6.01 -4.44 12.58
CA THR A 141 -6.84 -5.65 12.40
C THR A 141 -6.28 -6.86 13.15
N SER A 142 -7.14 -7.85 13.42
CA SER A 142 -6.89 -9.28 13.15
C SER A 142 -8.18 -10.11 13.40
N LYS A 143 -8.15 -11.43 13.19
CA LYS A 143 -9.35 -12.30 13.05
C LYS A 143 -9.24 -13.55 13.95
N ILE A 144 -10.39 -14.15 14.30
CA ILE A 144 -10.72 -15.61 14.19
C ILE A 144 -12.18 -15.84 14.72
N SER A 145 -12.70 -17.08 14.71
CA SER A 145 -14.11 -17.39 14.40
C SER A 145 -14.86 -18.38 15.33
N LYS A 146 -16.21 -18.38 15.21
CA LYS A 146 -17.22 -19.43 15.57
C LYS A 146 -17.91 -19.40 16.96
N THR A 147 -19.11 -18.81 16.99
CA THR A 147 -20.46 -19.40 17.30
C THR A 147 -20.62 -20.69 18.15
N PRO A 148 -21.77 -20.94 18.85
CA PRO A 148 -22.98 -20.11 19.06
C PRO A 148 -23.63 -20.13 20.49
N SER A 149 -24.76 -19.40 20.63
CA SER A 149 -25.86 -19.59 21.63
C SER A 149 -25.61 -19.13 23.09
N ASN A 150 -26.60 -18.69 23.91
CA ASN A 150 -28.00 -18.30 23.63
C ASN A 150 -28.59 -17.31 24.68
N THR A 151 -29.75 -16.70 24.35
CA THR A 151 -30.77 -16.12 25.27
C THR A 151 -30.41 -15.07 26.35
N ALA A 152 -30.58 -13.79 25.98
CA ALA A 152 -31.66 -12.86 26.45
C ALA A 152 -31.70 -12.23 27.89
N ILE A 153 -32.52 -11.16 27.97
CA ILE A 153 -33.10 -10.46 29.15
C ILE A 153 -32.26 -9.35 29.84
N SER A 154 -32.44 -8.12 29.32
CA SER A 154 -32.93 -6.90 30.02
C SER A 154 -32.22 -6.21 31.22
N THR A 155 -32.59 -4.92 31.34
CA THR A 155 -32.62 -4.06 32.56
C THR A 155 -31.32 -3.62 33.24
N THR A 156 -30.97 -2.35 32.99
CA THR A 156 -30.66 -1.31 34.00
C THR A 156 -30.10 -1.75 35.36
N THR A 157 -28.85 -1.39 35.65
CA THR A 157 -28.52 -0.36 36.67
C THR A 157 -27.04 0.02 36.69
N THR A 158 -26.75 1.16 37.31
CA THR A 158 -25.44 1.82 37.45
C THR A 158 -24.39 0.95 38.13
N SER A 159 -23.28 0.67 37.45
CA SER A 159 -22.01 0.31 38.09
C SER A 159 -20.82 0.76 37.23
N ASN A 160 -19.70 1.11 37.86
CA ASN A 160 -18.55 1.67 37.16
C ASN A 160 -17.82 0.63 36.32
N ARG A 161 -17.73 0.86 35.01
CA ARG A 161 -16.59 0.40 34.20
C ARG A 161 -15.79 1.63 33.78
N SER A 162 -14.47 1.53 33.92
CA SER A 162 -13.53 2.64 33.72
C SER A 162 -13.67 3.27 32.34
N LYS A 163 -13.82 4.59 32.28
CA LYS A 163 -13.70 5.34 31.02
C LYS A 163 -12.31 5.05 30.43
N HIS A 164 -12.29 4.63 29.17
CA HIS A 164 -11.06 4.40 28.41
C HIS A 164 -10.28 5.73 28.36
N LEU A 165 -9.07 5.77 28.92
CA LEU A 165 -8.21 6.95 28.80
C LEU A 165 -7.67 6.96 27.37
N GLN A 166 -8.16 7.91 26.57
CA GLN A 166 -7.67 8.17 25.21
C GLN A 166 -7.04 9.57 25.18
N PRO A 167 -5.86 9.73 24.54
CA PRO A 167 -5.30 11.04 24.28
C PRO A 167 -6.07 11.72 23.13
N ILE A 168 -6.36 13.01 23.30
CA ILE A 168 -7.07 13.84 22.31
C ILE A 168 -6.13 14.97 21.91
N LEU A 169 -5.77 15.07 20.62
CA LEU A 169 -4.95 16.17 20.13
C LEU A 169 -5.72 17.50 20.25
N LEU A 170 -5.08 18.51 20.84
CA LEU A 170 -5.52 19.91 20.80
C LEU A 170 -4.57 20.68 19.89
N GLU A 171 -4.95 20.74 18.61
CA GLU A 171 -4.18 21.39 17.53
C GLU A 171 -3.89 22.86 17.83
N ASP A 172 -4.85 23.57 18.45
CA ASP A 172 -4.75 24.97 18.87
C ASP A 172 -3.65 25.25 19.90
N LYS A 173 -3.12 24.21 20.56
CA LYS A 173 -2.14 24.31 21.66
C LYS A 173 -0.92 23.39 21.50
N GLY A 174 -0.89 22.54 20.47
CA GLY A 174 0.21 21.63 20.18
C GLY A 174 0.50 20.63 21.32
N TYR A 175 -0.53 20.00 21.88
CA TYR A 175 -0.39 18.89 22.84
C TYR A 175 -1.59 17.93 22.84
N TYR A 176 -1.37 16.71 23.33
CA TYR A 176 -2.41 15.71 23.58
C TYR A 176 -3.00 15.85 24.97
N GLN A 177 -4.28 16.20 25.09
CA GLN A 177 -5.01 16.17 26.35
C GLN A 177 -5.34 14.71 26.72
N LEU A 178 -4.85 14.23 27.86
CA LEU A 178 -5.08 12.88 28.37
C LEU A 178 -5.81 12.94 29.71
N GLY A 179 -7.11 12.62 29.70
CA GLY A 179 -8.01 12.81 30.84
C GLY A 179 -8.71 14.19 30.86
N PRO A 180 -9.58 14.44 31.84
CA PRO A 180 -10.42 15.64 31.88
C PRO A 180 -9.60 16.93 31.98
N ASP A 181 -10.12 18.02 31.39
CA ASP A 181 -9.53 19.35 31.53
C ASP A 181 -9.83 19.91 32.93
N VAL A 182 -8.85 19.75 33.83
CA VAL A 182 -8.91 20.20 35.22
C VAL A 182 -7.76 21.16 35.48
N SER A 183 -7.94 22.09 36.41
CA SER A 183 -6.95 23.09 36.83
C SER A 183 -5.64 22.52 37.42
N SER A 184 -5.52 21.19 37.55
CA SER A 184 -4.33 20.45 37.98
C SER A 184 -3.63 19.66 36.87
N ALA A 185 -4.01 19.84 35.60
CA ALA A 185 -3.38 19.13 34.48
C ALA A 185 -2.07 19.79 34.02
N GLU A 186 -0.96 19.08 34.25
CA GLU A 186 0.43 19.42 33.94
C GLU A 186 0.77 19.04 32.49
N ILE A 187 1.74 19.71 31.87
CA ILE A 187 2.26 19.32 30.55
C ILE A 187 3.51 18.46 30.74
N PHE A 188 3.57 17.35 30.00
CA PHE A 188 4.71 16.44 29.92
C PHE A 188 5.23 16.38 28.47
N SER A 189 6.53 16.21 28.30
CA SER A 189 7.13 15.85 27.01
C SER A 189 7.55 14.39 27.06
N LEU A 190 6.96 13.56 26.20
CA LEU A 190 7.37 12.19 25.93
C LEU A 190 8.11 12.18 24.60
N SER A 191 9.30 11.59 24.54
CA SER A 191 10.02 11.42 23.27
C SER A 191 10.70 10.07 23.17
N ILE A 192 10.82 9.57 21.95
CA ILE A 192 11.44 8.30 21.62
C ILE A 192 12.56 8.53 20.61
N THR A 193 13.72 7.92 20.86
CA THR A 193 14.92 8.03 20.03
C THR A 193 15.42 6.63 19.66
N ILE A 194 15.56 6.32 18.36
CA ILE A 194 16.15 5.03 17.94
C ILE A 194 17.68 5.12 18.08
N ARG A 195 18.19 4.60 19.20
CA ARG A 195 19.58 4.79 19.62
C ARG A 195 20.59 3.99 18.82
N SER A 196 20.29 2.77 18.40
CA SER A 196 21.10 1.95 17.46
C SER A 196 20.32 0.71 16.99
N ALA A 197 20.83 -0.01 15.99
CA ALA A 197 20.40 -1.38 15.70
C ALA A 197 21.62 -2.25 15.36
N LYS A 198 21.51 -3.57 15.54
CA LYS A 198 22.54 -4.57 15.20
C LYS A 198 21.89 -5.85 14.67
N ASN A 199 22.68 -6.65 13.94
CA ASN A 199 22.33 -8.00 13.48
C ASN A 199 21.06 -8.07 12.60
N LEU A 200 20.64 -6.95 11.98
CA LEU A 200 19.41 -6.89 11.18
C LEU A 200 19.46 -7.79 9.95
N ILE A 201 20.67 -8.18 9.51
CA ILE A 201 20.91 -9.14 8.44
C ILE A 201 20.21 -10.49 8.67
N HIS A 202 20.00 -10.89 9.93
CA HIS A 202 19.29 -12.12 10.30
C HIS A 202 17.76 -12.03 10.10
N LEU A 203 17.23 -10.86 9.69
CA LEU A 203 15.83 -10.67 9.31
C LEU A 203 15.58 -10.89 7.79
N VAL A 204 16.60 -11.25 7.01
CA VAL A 204 16.47 -11.56 5.58
C VAL A 204 16.91 -12.99 5.30
N SER A 205 16.04 -13.76 4.62
CA SER A 205 16.32 -15.15 4.23
C SER A 205 17.49 -15.23 3.24
N SER A 206 18.46 -16.11 3.50
CA SER A 206 19.69 -16.27 2.69
C SER A 206 19.47 -16.69 1.22
N SER A 207 18.24 -17.03 0.83
CA SER A 207 17.81 -17.27 -0.54
C SER A 207 17.53 -15.98 -1.35
N THR A 208 17.52 -14.83 -0.69
CA THR A 208 17.26 -13.53 -1.28
C THR A 208 18.60 -12.88 -1.59
N ASN A 209 18.87 -12.54 -2.86
CA ASN A 209 20.04 -11.74 -3.20
C ASN A 209 19.86 -10.35 -2.60
N LEU A 210 20.57 -10.06 -1.52
CA LEU A 210 20.67 -8.72 -0.92
C LEU A 210 21.22 -7.77 -1.99
N ASN A 211 20.36 -6.91 -2.53
CA ASN A 211 20.75 -5.96 -3.54
C ASN A 211 21.27 -4.71 -2.82
N THR A 212 22.39 -4.14 -3.26
CA THR A 212 23.01 -2.97 -2.60
C THR A 212 22.26 -1.65 -2.90
N GLN A 213 20.95 -1.75 -3.14
CA GLN A 213 19.99 -0.67 -3.35
C GLN A 213 18.65 -0.94 -2.62
N ASP A 214 18.58 -1.98 -1.78
CA ASP A 214 17.40 -2.23 -0.95
C ASP A 214 17.37 -1.23 0.22
N GLU A 215 16.31 -0.41 0.30
CA GLU A 215 16.16 0.63 1.33
C GLU A 215 15.35 0.13 2.54
N TYR A 216 15.94 0.28 3.73
CA TYR A 216 15.38 -0.12 5.02
C TYR A 216 15.09 1.09 5.91
N PHE A 217 13.97 1.08 6.63
CA PHE A 217 13.63 2.13 7.60
C PHE A 217 12.80 1.58 8.76
N PHE A 218 12.81 2.29 9.89
CA PHE A 218 11.93 1.99 11.01
C PHE A 218 10.64 2.81 10.91
N ASP A 219 9.49 2.18 11.21
CA ASP A 219 8.19 2.84 11.34
C ASP A 219 7.51 2.45 12.65
N TYR A 220 6.98 3.45 13.36
CA TYR A 220 6.29 3.27 14.64
C TYR A 220 5.23 4.36 14.88
N ALA A 221 4.20 4.04 15.67
CA ALA A 221 3.10 4.95 15.97
C ALA A 221 3.20 5.54 17.39
N LEU A 222 3.43 6.85 17.50
CA LEU A 222 3.46 7.59 18.77
C LEU A 222 2.20 8.46 18.90
N PHE A 223 1.30 8.09 19.82
CA PHE A 223 0.05 8.83 20.08
C PHE A 223 -0.88 8.99 18.84
N GLY A 224 -0.75 8.08 17.87
CA GLY A 224 -1.49 8.08 16.61
C GLY A 224 -0.68 8.56 15.40
N ASN A 225 0.38 9.35 15.64
CA ASN A 225 1.27 9.80 14.57
C ASN A 225 2.20 8.65 14.17
N ARG A 226 2.22 8.25 12.89
CA ARG A 226 3.32 7.41 12.37
C ARG A 226 4.57 8.25 12.22
N ILE A 227 5.69 7.67 12.62
CA ILE A 227 7.04 8.20 12.45
C ILE A 227 7.81 7.14 11.66
N LYS A 228 8.14 7.48 10.41
CA LYS A 228 9.12 6.75 9.60
C LYS A 228 10.47 7.44 9.77
N THR A 229 11.54 6.67 9.96
CA THR A 229 12.90 7.22 9.99
C THR A 229 13.46 7.45 8.60
N GLU A 230 14.58 8.18 8.53
CA GLU A 230 15.49 8.14 7.36
C GLU A 230 15.82 6.68 6.96
N THR A 231 16.00 6.45 5.65
CA THR A 231 16.34 5.14 5.09
C THR A 231 17.83 4.84 5.18
N PHE A 232 18.17 3.58 5.45
CA PHE A 232 19.53 3.05 5.46
C PHE A 232 19.59 1.77 4.63
N HIS A 233 20.78 1.46 4.08
CA HIS A 233 20.92 0.42 3.05
C HIS A 233 21.69 -0.83 3.54
N ASN A 234 22.18 -0.81 4.78
CA ASN A 234 23.10 -1.82 5.31
C ASN A 234 22.52 -2.50 6.57
N LEU A 235 22.10 -3.77 6.43
CA LEU A 235 21.56 -4.57 7.55
C LEU A 235 22.63 -5.22 8.44
N ILE A 236 23.88 -5.32 7.95
CA ILE A 236 25.01 -5.82 8.74
C ILE A 236 25.49 -4.70 9.69
N GLN A 237 25.57 -3.47 9.16
CA GLN A 237 26.00 -2.28 9.87
C GLN A 237 24.98 -1.13 9.68
N PRO A 238 23.95 -1.02 10.55
CA PRO A 238 22.85 -0.05 10.40
C PRO A 238 23.23 1.42 10.66
N GLU A 239 23.77 2.06 9.63
CA GLU A 239 24.11 3.49 9.57
C GLU A 239 22.87 4.35 9.29
N PHE A 240 22.24 4.84 10.38
CA PHE A 240 21.19 5.86 10.37
C PHE A 240 21.38 6.78 11.58
N TYR A 241 20.84 8.00 11.57
CA TYR A 241 21.01 8.93 12.69
C TYR A 241 20.13 8.56 13.90
N PRO A 242 20.52 8.94 15.14
CA PRO A 242 19.65 8.81 16.31
C PRO A 242 18.46 9.79 16.26
N GLU A 243 17.46 9.46 15.45
CA GLU A 243 16.27 10.27 15.22
C GLU A 243 15.34 10.26 16.43
N ARG A 244 14.83 11.43 16.83
CA ARG A 244 14.03 11.65 18.05
C ARG A 244 12.68 12.29 17.74
N ALA A 245 11.60 11.50 17.81
CA ALA A 245 10.23 12.03 17.79
C ALA A 245 9.77 12.42 19.20
N SER A 246 9.05 13.53 19.34
CA SER A 246 8.59 14.07 20.63
C SER A 246 7.13 14.52 20.56
N VAL A 247 6.34 14.18 21.59
CA VAL A 247 4.95 14.64 21.76
C VAL A 247 4.76 15.31 23.12
N ARG A 248 3.99 16.39 23.16
CA ARG A 248 3.56 17.06 24.39
C ARG A 248 2.22 16.48 24.83
N ILE A 249 2.08 16.14 26.11
CA ILE A 249 0.91 15.46 26.68
C ILE A 249 0.47 16.25 27.92
N ARG A 250 -0.75 16.77 27.95
CA ARG A 250 -1.33 17.42 29.14
C ARG A 250 -2.17 16.43 29.93
N SER A 251 -1.79 16.14 31.17
CA SER A 251 -2.42 15.13 32.02
C SER A 251 -2.10 15.35 33.51
N SER A 252 -2.42 14.38 34.37
CA SER A 252 -1.76 14.23 35.68
C SER A 252 -0.89 12.98 35.66
N ILE A 253 0.16 12.94 36.50
CA ILE A 253 1.07 11.79 36.55
C ILE A 253 0.35 10.46 36.87
N GLN A 254 -0.75 10.49 37.63
CA GLN A 254 -1.57 9.32 37.93
C GLN A 254 -2.38 8.83 36.71
N LEU A 255 -2.88 9.75 35.89
CA LEU A 255 -3.63 9.43 34.67
C LEU A 255 -2.69 8.95 33.55
N LEU A 256 -1.54 9.60 33.39
CA LEU A 256 -0.48 9.16 32.49
C LEU A 256 0.04 7.76 32.87
N ARG A 257 0.18 7.50 34.17
CA ARG A 257 0.53 6.17 34.70
C ARG A 257 -0.53 5.12 34.37
N SER A 258 -1.80 5.39 34.70
CA SER A 258 -2.89 4.48 34.36
C SER A 258 -2.98 4.23 32.85
N TYR A 259 -2.69 5.22 32.00
CA TYR A 259 -2.66 5.06 30.56
C TYR A 259 -1.55 4.11 30.09
N PHE A 260 -0.28 4.36 30.45
CA PHE A 260 0.84 3.50 30.05
C PHE A 260 0.78 2.08 30.64
N GLU A 261 0.21 1.92 31.84
CA GLU A 261 0.00 0.60 32.47
C GLU A 261 -1.15 -0.19 31.81
N THR A 262 -2.12 0.49 31.16
CA THR A 262 -3.32 -0.18 30.59
C THR A 262 -3.29 -0.32 29.06
N TYR A 263 -2.62 0.57 28.31
CA TYR A 263 -2.77 0.65 26.85
C TYR A 263 -1.46 0.63 26.05
N HIS A 264 -1.47 -0.25 25.04
CA HIS A 264 -0.62 -0.32 23.85
C HIS A 264 0.90 -0.15 24.06
N PRO A 265 1.70 -1.23 24.06
CA PRO A 265 3.12 -1.09 23.71
C PRO A 265 3.22 -0.54 22.28
N ILE A 266 4.21 0.31 22.02
CA ILE A 266 4.42 0.87 20.68
C ILE A 266 5.02 -0.22 19.79
N GLU A 267 4.35 -0.51 18.68
CA GLU A 267 4.83 -1.46 17.68
C GLU A 267 5.89 -0.76 16.81
N PHE A 268 7.09 -1.34 16.79
CA PHE A 268 8.23 -0.89 15.99
C PHE A 268 8.46 -1.91 14.88
N HIS A 269 8.34 -1.44 13.64
CA HIS A 269 8.53 -2.25 12.45
C HIS A 269 9.81 -1.81 11.73
N LEU A 270 10.57 -2.78 11.22
CA LEU A 270 11.64 -2.57 10.25
C LEU A 270 11.12 -3.01 8.88
N TYR A 271 11.10 -2.08 7.93
CA TYR A 271 10.65 -2.29 6.56
C TYR A 271 11.82 -2.50 5.59
N THR A 272 11.55 -3.15 4.46
CA THR A 272 12.33 -3.12 3.22
C THR A 272 11.39 -2.69 2.09
N GLY A 273 11.52 -1.46 1.60
CA GLY A 273 10.51 -0.85 0.73
C GLY A 273 9.10 -0.87 1.35
N ASN A 274 8.24 -1.80 0.91
CA ASN A 274 6.87 -1.98 1.44
C ASN A 274 6.67 -3.23 2.34
N ASP A 275 7.65 -4.14 2.42
CA ASP A 275 7.53 -5.38 3.21
C ASP A 275 8.12 -5.23 4.61
N ILE A 276 7.45 -5.76 5.63
CA ILE A 276 7.98 -5.81 7.00
C ILE A 276 8.95 -6.99 7.10
N ILE A 277 10.21 -6.74 7.48
CA ILE A 277 11.21 -7.79 7.73
C ILE A 277 11.39 -8.07 9.23
N GLY A 278 11.21 -7.06 10.10
CA GLY A 278 11.30 -7.22 11.55
C GLY A 278 10.21 -6.48 12.30
N GLN A 279 9.76 -7.02 13.44
CA GLN A 279 8.80 -6.36 14.33
C GLN A 279 9.17 -6.53 15.81
N THR A 280 8.98 -5.49 16.62
CA THR A 280 9.10 -5.55 18.08
C THR A 280 8.07 -4.65 18.78
N GLN A 281 7.90 -4.81 20.09
CA GLN A 281 6.90 -4.10 20.88
C GLN A 281 7.52 -3.45 22.12
N ILE A 282 7.33 -2.14 22.27
CA ILE A 282 7.99 -1.29 23.27
C ILE A 282 6.99 -0.85 24.35
N PRO A 283 6.95 -1.50 25.53
CA PRO A 283 5.98 -1.19 26.59
C PRO A 283 6.35 0.09 27.34
N LEU A 284 5.55 1.15 27.14
CA LEU A 284 5.77 2.47 27.74
C LEU A 284 5.82 2.45 29.28
N HIS A 285 5.07 1.56 29.95
CA HIS A 285 5.05 1.50 31.42
C HIS A 285 6.43 1.28 32.07
N LYS A 286 7.43 0.75 31.33
CA LYS A 286 8.79 0.60 31.86
C LYS A 286 9.38 1.95 32.32
N ILE A 287 9.04 3.07 31.66
CA ILE A 287 9.56 4.41 32.03
C ILE A 287 9.01 4.93 33.36
N LEU A 288 7.99 4.29 33.92
CA LEU A 288 7.36 4.68 35.19
C LEU A 288 7.91 3.92 36.40
N LYS A 289 8.96 3.11 36.20
CA LYS A 289 9.66 2.39 37.27
C LYS A 289 10.59 3.30 38.12
N PRO A 290 11.34 4.29 37.58
CA PRO A 290 12.18 5.19 38.38
C PRO A 290 11.38 5.97 39.43
N LEU A 291 10.19 6.47 39.06
CA LEU A 291 9.20 7.11 39.92
C LEU A 291 8.81 6.32 41.19
N GLN A 292 9.13 5.03 41.30
CA GLN A 292 8.80 4.20 42.47
C GLN A 292 9.92 4.15 43.52
N GLN A 293 11.15 4.57 43.21
CA GLN A 293 12.32 4.30 44.06
C GLN A 293 12.86 5.51 44.84
N LYS A 294 12.41 6.74 44.56
CA LYS A 294 12.79 7.95 45.32
C LYS A 294 11.63 8.93 45.51
N PRO A 295 10.85 8.85 46.60
CA PRO A 295 9.90 9.89 46.96
C PRO A 295 10.64 11.12 47.51
N GLY A 296 10.97 12.10 46.64
CA GLY A 296 11.61 13.35 47.11
C GLY A 296 12.33 14.24 46.08
N MET A 297 12.11 14.11 44.76
CA MET A 297 12.74 14.99 43.76
C MET A 297 11.76 15.41 42.64
N ASP A 298 11.09 16.55 42.79
CA ASP A 298 10.06 17.07 41.85
C ASP A 298 10.58 17.58 40.48
N LYS A 299 11.82 17.24 40.07
CA LYS A 299 12.50 17.85 38.90
C LYS A 299 13.38 16.90 38.07
N THR A 300 13.16 15.58 38.09
CA THR A 300 13.96 14.65 37.27
C THR A 300 13.37 14.41 35.88
N PHE A 301 14.25 14.33 34.88
CA PHE A 301 13.96 13.76 33.57
C PHE A 301 14.12 12.24 33.68
N ASP A 302 13.05 11.47 33.53
CA ASP A 302 13.14 10.01 33.53
C ASP A 302 13.51 9.55 32.11
N VAL A 303 14.74 9.07 31.93
CA VAL A 303 15.26 8.55 30.66
C VAL A 303 15.53 7.06 30.80
N LEU A 304 14.85 6.25 29.98
CA LEU A 304 15.01 4.81 29.90
C LEU A 304 15.63 4.44 28.55
N THR A 305 16.83 3.88 28.56
CA THR A 305 17.45 3.29 27.36
C THR A 305 17.45 1.77 27.49
N GLU A 306 16.80 1.10 26.55
CA GLU A 306 16.55 -0.34 26.57
C GLU A 306 16.88 -0.98 25.21
N VAL A 307 17.08 -2.29 25.20
CA VAL A 307 17.29 -3.08 23.97
C VAL A 307 16.07 -3.97 23.73
N TYR A 308 15.64 -4.05 22.47
CA TYR A 308 14.46 -4.78 22.03
C TYR A 308 14.79 -5.69 20.85
N HIS A 309 14.44 -6.96 20.98
CA HIS A 309 14.71 -7.98 19.96
C HIS A 309 13.63 -7.90 18.88
N LEU A 310 14.04 -7.88 17.61
CA LEU A 310 13.17 -7.87 16.45
C LEU A 310 12.84 -9.32 16.06
N ARG A 311 11.57 -9.60 15.76
CA ARG A 311 11.13 -10.90 15.28
C ARG A 311 10.90 -10.85 13.77
N LEU A 312 11.42 -11.85 13.06
CA LEU A 312 11.22 -12.05 11.62
C LEU A 312 9.73 -12.14 11.28
N VAL A 313 9.33 -11.56 10.14
CA VAL A 313 7.94 -11.58 9.65
C VAL A 313 7.85 -12.36 8.33
N SER A 314 7.83 -13.69 8.40
CA SER A 314 7.73 -14.54 7.21
C SER A 314 6.33 -14.50 6.58
N SER A 315 6.27 -14.20 5.28
CA SER A 315 5.04 -14.16 4.48
C SER A 315 4.45 -15.54 4.14
N SER A 316 5.18 -16.63 4.39
CA SER A 316 4.68 -18.01 4.37
C SER A 316 4.55 -18.55 5.80
N GLY A 317 3.37 -19.09 6.14
CA GLY A 317 3.00 -19.50 7.50
C GLY A 317 3.62 -20.82 7.99
N HIS A 318 4.94 -20.95 7.93
CA HIS A 318 5.70 -22.00 8.61
C HIS A 318 6.55 -21.40 9.72
N ASP A 319 6.04 -21.50 10.95
CA ASP A 319 6.77 -21.13 12.16
C ASP A 319 7.93 -22.12 12.38
N LYS A 320 9.16 -21.62 12.20
CA LYS A 320 10.42 -22.36 12.35
C LYS A 320 11.45 -21.47 13.06
N THR A 321 11.19 -21.21 14.33
CA THR A 321 12.17 -20.66 15.26
C THR A 321 13.17 -21.75 15.67
N GLU A 322 14.19 -21.99 14.84
CA GLU A 322 15.41 -22.68 15.29
C GLU A 322 16.18 -21.68 16.19
N THR A 323 16.00 -21.84 17.50
CA THR A 323 16.61 -20.99 18.53
C THR A 323 18.12 -21.22 18.56
N THR A 324 18.87 -20.23 18.10
CA THR A 324 20.30 -20.09 18.38
C THR A 324 20.44 -19.38 19.73
N ASP A 325 21.03 -20.06 20.71
CA ASP A 325 21.13 -19.57 22.10
C ASP A 325 22.21 -18.46 22.29
N ASP A 326 22.87 -18.02 21.21
CA ASP A 326 23.79 -16.88 21.21
C ASP A 326 23.00 -15.55 21.17
N GLU A 327 22.79 -14.96 22.35
CA GLU A 327 22.19 -13.60 22.53
C GLU A 327 22.82 -12.56 21.59
N ASP A 328 24.15 -12.59 21.42
CA ASP A 328 24.92 -11.67 20.58
C ASP A 328 24.64 -11.79 19.07
N SER A 329 23.93 -12.84 18.61
CA SER A 329 23.58 -13.04 17.20
C SER A 329 22.15 -12.58 16.85
N GLN A 330 21.32 -12.21 17.82
CA GLN A 330 19.91 -11.87 17.55
C GLN A 330 19.75 -10.45 16.97
N PRO A 331 18.81 -10.23 16.03
CA PRO A 331 18.49 -8.90 15.50
C PRO A 331 17.87 -8.01 16.58
N ILE A 332 18.51 -6.87 16.87
CA ILE A 332 18.13 -5.98 17.97
C ILE A 332 18.05 -4.52 17.54
N VAL A 333 17.12 -3.78 18.16
CA VAL A 333 17.03 -2.33 18.13
C VAL A 333 17.10 -1.77 19.55
N LYS A 334 17.99 -0.80 19.76
CA LYS A 334 18.17 -0.07 21.02
C LYS A 334 17.36 1.21 20.95
N VAL A 335 16.48 1.43 21.91
CA VAL A 335 15.56 2.58 21.91
C VAL A 335 15.66 3.30 23.25
N GLU A 336 15.74 4.62 23.19
CA GLU A 336 15.66 5.51 24.34
C GLU A 336 14.28 6.17 24.36
N ILE A 337 13.63 6.11 25.53
CA ILE A 337 12.35 6.76 25.81
C ILE A 337 12.64 7.75 26.95
N SER A 338 12.26 9.01 26.79
CA SER A 338 12.37 10.01 27.87
C SER A 338 11.03 10.65 28.17
N LEU A 339 10.69 10.78 29.45
CA LEU A 339 9.54 11.52 29.96
C LEU A 339 10.02 12.65 30.86
N ALA A 340 9.56 13.87 30.56
CA ALA A 340 9.89 15.08 31.31
C ALA A 340 8.64 15.90 31.61
N ARG A 341 8.65 16.68 32.70
CA ARG A 341 7.60 17.65 33.03
C ARG A 341 7.98 19.03 32.50
N GLU A 342 7.07 19.68 31.78
CA GLU A 342 7.26 21.01 31.18
C GLU A 342 6.80 22.09 32.17
N THR A 343 7.71 22.95 32.62
CA THR A 343 7.40 24.01 33.61
C THR A 343 6.92 25.29 32.92
N VAL A 344 5.64 25.61 33.09
CA VAL A 344 5.04 26.85 32.56
C VAL A 344 5.64 28.08 33.23
N ILE A 345 6.27 28.95 32.44
CA ILE A 345 6.68 30.30 32.87
C ILE A 345 5.48 31.23 32.66
N ASN A 346 4.89 31.74 33.74
CA ASN A 346 3.75 32.64 33.67
C ASN A 346 4.19 34.08 33.32
N GLU A 347 4.00 34.50 32.07
CA GLU A 347 4.07 35.92 31.69
C GLU A 347 2.86 36.69 32.23
N SER A 348 2.96 37.19 33.46
CA SER A 348 1.95 38.03 34.11
C SER A 348 1.84 39.43 33.47
N LYS A 349 1.17 39.52 32.31
CA LYS A 349 0.87 40.81 31.64
C LYS A 349 -0.16 41.63 32.42
N SER A 350 0.32 42.42 33.38
CA SER A 350 -0.48 43.39 34.14
C SER A 350 -0.99 44.50 33.21
N ASN A 351 -2.29 44.48 32.87
CA ASN A 351 -2.88 45.42 31.93
C ASN A 351 -4.16 46.08 32.49
N SER A 352 -3.99 47.00 33.44
CA SER A 352 -5.09 47.82 33.96
C SER A 352 -4.59 49.11 34.62
N ASP A 353 -4.49 50.21 33.88
CA ASP A 353 -5.02 51.50 34.38
C ASP A 353 -5.23 52.56 33.29
N LYS A 354 -6.50 52.87 32.98
CA LYS A 354 -7.01 54.22 32.63
C LYS A 354 -8.51 54.20 32.28
N GLN A 355 -9.27 54.95 33.07
CA GLN A 355 -10.70 55.31 33.01
C GLN A 355 -11.58 54.45 33.95
N GLN A 356 -12.16 54.99 35.03
CA GLN A 356 -12.98 56.21 35.05
C GLN A 356 -12.86 57.05 36.33
N ARG A 357 -12.99 58.38 36.19
CA ARG A 357 -13.25 59.30 37.30
C ARG A 357 -14.75 59.32 37.62
N LYS A 358 -15.13 58.93 38.85
CA LYS A 358 -15.95 59.75 39.78
C LYS A 358 -16.20 59.00 41.10
N ARG A 359 -15.78 59.60 42.22
CA ARG A 359 -16.36 59.31 43.54
C ARG A 359 -17.62 60.14 43.73
N SER A 360 -18.61 59.58 44.41
CA SER A 360 -19.60 60.33 45.18
C SER A 360 -19.65 59.75 46.59
N ASN A 361 -19.68 60.64 47.57
CA ASN A 361 -19.47 60.40 49.02
C ASN A 361 -20.33 59.27 49.62
N SER A 362 -19.80 58.60 50.66
CA SER A 362 -20.44 58.66 51.98
C SER A 362 -19.44 58.43 53.13
N ALA A 363 -19.91 58.71 54.34
CA ALA A 363 -19.21 59.01 55.59
C ALA A 363 -18.37 57.89 56.25
N ASN A 364 -17.52 58.33 57.19
CA ASN A 364 -17.29 57.89 58.59
C ASN A 364 -17.81 56.50 59.04
N ASN A 365 -17.19 55.80 60.02
CA ASN A 365 -16.58 56.37 61.23
C ASN A 365 -15.58 55.44 61.97
N ASN A 366 -14.55 56.06 62.58
CA ASN A 366 -13.92 55.79 63.88
C ASN A 366 -13.52 54.38 64.43
N GLN A 367 -12.27 54.37 64.94
CA GLN A 367 -11.81 53.94 66.29
C GLN A 367 -11.29 52.51 66.61
N SER A 368 -9.94 52.42 66.66
CA SER A 368 -9.13 52.32 67.90
C SER A 368 -8.78 50.98 68.59
N SER A 369 -7.78 51.08 69.49
CA SER A 369 -7.30 50.17 70.57
C SER A 369 -6.38 48.96 70.24
N ASN A 370 -5.10 49.25 69.95
CA ASN A 370 -3.91 49.04 70.82
C ASN A 370 -3.88 47.99 71.96
N MET A 371 -2.64 47.52 72.25
CA MET A 371 -2.09 46.98 73.53
C MET A 371 -2.28 45.47 73.83
N THR A 372 -1.30 44.69 74.35
CA THR A 372 0.20 44.73 74.40
C THR A 372 0.75 43.38 74.96
N ASP A 373 2.09 43.20 75.03
CA ASP A 373 2.84 42.54 76.14
C ASP A 373 2.76 41.00 76.39
N VAL A 374 3.77 40.28 76.93
CA VAL A 374 5.26 40.48 77.07
C VAL A 374 5.96 39.17 77.54
N GLU A 375 7.25 38.94 77.16
CA GLU A 375 8.31 38.08 77.81
C GLU A 375 7.98 36.57 78.13
N HIS A 376 8.86 35.62 78.57
CA HIS A 376 10.32 35.39 78.68
C HIS A 376 10.59 33.84 78.62
N GLU A 377 11.77 33.19 78.76
CA GLU A 377 13.11 33.57 79.29
C GLU A 377 14.30 32.80 78.61
N ASN A 378 15.42 32.55 79.33
CA ASN A 378 16.76 32.14 78.86
C ASN A 378 17.17 30.64 78.96
N SER A 379 18.34 30.36 78.35
CA SER A 379 19.50 29.59 78.91
C SER A 379 19.83 28.14 78.47
N ILE A 380 21.13 27.81 78.57
CA ILE A 380 21.89 26.69 77.96
C ILE A 380 23.08 26.28 78.87
N PRO A 381 23.73 25.09 78.76
CA PRO A 381 25.04 25.02 78.06
C PRO A 381 25.58 23.64 77.54
N GLN A 382 26.54 23.72 76.58
CA GLN A 382 27.82 22.98 76.42
C GLN A 382 27.96 21.43 76.32
N ARG A 383 28.79 21.01 75.33
CA ARG A 383 30.00 20.14 75.48
C ARG A 383 30.91 20.27 74.22
N VAL A 384 31.98 21.07 74.21
CA VAL A 384 33.40 20.77 74.55
C VAL A 384 34.12 19.76 73.63
N GLN A 385 35.11 20.25 72.86
CA GLN A 385 36.44 19.63 72.67
C GLN A 385 37.48 20.70 72.24
N GLN A 386 38.77 20.48 72.52
CA GLN A 386 39.90 21.38 72.24
C GLN A 386 41.08 20.61 71.63
N ILE A 387 41.96 21.32 70.91
CA ILE A 387 43.45 21.22 70.86
C ILE A 387 43.89 22.36 69.91
N SER A 388 44.42 23.50 70.37
CA SER A 388 45.74 23.78 70.99
C SER A 388 46.88 23.99 69.98
N ILE A 389 47.42 25.22 69.94
CA ILE A 389 48.85 25.56 69.73
C ILE A 389 49.09 27.00 70.27
N ASN A 390 50.33 27.34 70.58
CA ASN A 390 50.68 28.38 71.57
C ASN A 390 50.66 29.84 71.10
N ASN A 391 50.25 30.70 72.03
CA ASN A 391 50.88 31.97 72.46
C ASN A 391 52.06 32.52 71.65
N HIS A 392 52.02 33.82 71.35
CA HIS A 392 52.76 34.80 72.17
C HIS A 392 52.02 36.14 72.20
N ALA A 393 52.24 36.94 73.24
CA ALA A 393 51.48 38.16 73.50
C ALA A 393 52.40 39.36 73.79
N THR A 394 51.95 40.55 73.40
CA THR A 394 52.21 41.82 74.10
C THR A 394 51.02 42.77 73.95
N THR A 395 50.51 43.17 75.10
CA THR A 395 49.67 44.34 75.41
C THR A 395 49.91 45.59 74.56
N ASP A 396 48.85 46.35 74.23
CA ASP A 396 48.49 47.52 75.07
C ASP A 396 47.02 47.97 74.90
N ASP A 397 46.53 48.82 75.81
CA ASP A 397 45.12 49.24 75.94
C ASP A 397 44.69 50.40 75.00
N ARG A 398 43.41 50.39 74.55
CA ARG A 398 42.37 51.39 74.95
C ARG A 398 41.03 51.27 74.21
N LEU A 399 39.95 51.46 74.98
CA LEU A 399 38.57 51.77 74.55
C LEU A 399 38.25 53.25 74.88
N PRO A 400 37.10 53.83 74.47
CA PRO A 400 36.62 53.92 73.09
C PRO A 400 36.02 55.31 72.73
N SER A 401 35.74 55.55 71.43
CA SER A 401 34.76 56.56 70.94
C SER A 401 35.15 58.06 71.12
N PRO A 402 34.45 59.04 70.48
CA PRO A 402 33.21 58.95 69.68
C PRO A 402 33.18 59.71 68.32
N ILE A 403 32.00 59.67 67.68
CA ILE A 403 31.42 60.63 66.70
C ILE A 403 31.39 60.24 65.19
N LEU A 404 30.17 60.40 64.65
CA LEU A 404 29.68 60.44 63.26
C LEU A 404 29.51 59.13 62.45
N HIS A 405 28.32 59.01 61.88
CA HIS A 405 27.87 57.92 61.00
C HIS A 405 28.24 58.18 59.53
N THR A 406 28.32 57.11 58.75
CA THR A 406 27.90 57.11 57.35
C THR A 406 27.09 55.85 57.09
N ILE A 407 26.02 55.95 56.31
CA ILE A 407 25.11 54.85 55.96
C ILE A 407 25.33 54.52 54.48
N SER A 408 25.07 53.24 54.12
CA SER A 408 24.93 52.69 52.76
C SER A 408 26.12 52.82 51.79
N ASP A 409 26.56 51.68 51.28
CA ASP A 409 26.12 51.29 49.94
C ASP A 409 25.64 49.83 49.97
N HIS A 410 24.60 49.50 49.19
CA HIS A 410 24.10 48.12 49.05
C HIS A 410 24.52 47.55 47.70
N HIS A 411 24.93 46.29 47.67
CA HIS A 411 25.21 45.53 46.43
C HIS A 411 23.97 45.50 45.52
N LEU A 412 23.93 46.38 44.52
CA LEU A 412 22.90 46.39 43.48
C LEU A 412 23.31 45.41 42.38
N SER A 413 22.56 44.32 42.23
CA SER A 413 22.75 43.42 41.09
C SER A 413 22.52 44.16 39.77
N HIS A 414 23.44 44.00 38.84
CA HIS A 414 23.28 44.46 37.46
C HIS A 414 22.53 43.41 36.64
N HIS A 415 21.78 43.86 35.63
CA HIS A 415 21.21 42.98 34.62
C HIS A 415 22.22 42.79 33.49
N TYR A 416 22.55 41.54 33.19
CA TYR A 416 23.50 41.16 32.14
C TYR A 416 22.86 40.30 31.06
N CYS A 417 23.22 40.59 29.81
CA CYS A 417 22.99 39.72 28.66
C CYS A 417 24.36 39.20 28.18
N LEU A 418 24.56 37.88 28.20
CA LEU A 418 25.76 37.23 27.68
C LEU A 418 25.39 36.42 26.43
N SER A 419 25.89 36.84 25.27
CA SER A 419 25.83 36.07 24.02
C SER A 419 27.12 35.27 23.84
N ILE A 420 27.01 33.96 23.66
CA ILE A 420 28.09 33.05 23.30
C ILE A 420 27.82 32.55 21.89
N ASP A 421 28.77 32.75 20.97
CA ASP A 421 28.62 32.48 19.54
C ASP A 421 29.78 31.61 19.04
N LEU A 422 29.51 30.31 18.89
CA LEU A 422 30.44 29.29 18.40
C LEU A 422 30.41 29.28 16.87
N LYS A 423 31.31 30.03 16.22
CA LYS A 423 31.17 30.36 14.79
C LYS A 423 31.65 29.27 13.85
N SER A 424 32.83 28.71 14.09
CA SER A 424 33.45 27.81 13.13
C SER A 424 34.57 26.95 13.71
N LEU A 425 34.84 25.82 13.07
CA LEU A 425 36.01 24.99 13.30
C LEU A 425 37.00 25.16 12.12
N ARG A 426 38.27 25.36 12.45
CA ARG A 426 39.37 25.66 11.52
C ARG A 426 40.55 24.71 11.74
N ASN A 427 41.47 24.61 10.77
CA ASN A 427 42.72 23.85 10.88
C ASN A 427 42.54 22.39 11.40
N LEU A 428 41.47 21.72 10.94
CA LEU A 428 41.05 20.40 11.41
C LEU A 428 41.98 19.27 10.98
N ARG A 429 42.31 18.39 11.91
CA ARG A 429 43.11 17.18 11.70
C ARG A 429 42.24 15.94 11.88
N LEU A 430 41.69 15.46 10.77
CA LEU A 430 40.84 14.26 10.70
C LEU A 430 41.50 13.19 9.83
N LEU A 431 41.30 11.92 10.18
CA LEU A 431 41.85 10.76 9.46
C LEU A 431 40.80 10.05 8.57
N HIS A 432 39.53 10.38 8.74
CA HIS A 432 38.35 9.80 8.07
C HIS A 432 37.24 10.87 8.03
N SER A 433 36.14 10.58 7.34
CA SER A 433 34.95 11.45 7.31
C SER A 433 34.34 11.51 8.72
N THR A 434 33.86 12.67 9.18
CA THR A 434 33.41 12.82 10.57
C THR A 434 32.35 13.91 10.72
N TYR A 435 31.40 13.68 11.62
CA TYR A 435 30.43 14.69 12.06
C TYR A 435 30.88 15.28 13.40
N LEU A 436 31.04 16.61 13.47
CA LEU A 436 31.43 17.33 14.68
C LEU A 436 30.29 18.17 15.27
N TYR A 437 30.16 18.20 16.59
CA TYR A 437 29.30 19.16 17.28
C TYR A 437 29.94 19.64 18.59
N CYS A 438 29.63 20.86 19.02
CA CYS A 438 30.08 21.41 20.29
C CYS A 438 29.00 21.28 21.36
N ARG A 439 29.40 20.98 22.60
CA ARG A 439 28.57 20.94 23.80
C ARG A 439 29.19 21.82 24.89
N TYR A 440 28.38 22.55 25.66
CA TYR A 440 28.85 23.18 26.89
C TYR A 440 27.74 23.30 27.95
N ILE A 441 28.16 23.40 29.21
CA ILE A 441 27.30 23.67 30.38
C ILE A 441 28.02 24.74 31.20
N TYR A 442 27.29 25.74 31.71
CA TYR A 442 27.87 26.77 32.58
C TYR A 442 26.84 27.23 33.63
N PRO A 443 26.71 26.51 34.78
CA PRO A 443 25.56 26.61 35.67
C PRO A 443 25.28 27.99 36.28
N PHE A 444 26.31 28.84 36.37
CA PHE A 444 26.21 30.22 36.84
C PHE A 444 25.16 31.06 36.10
N LEU A 445 24.89 30.76 34.82
CA LEU A 445 23.92 31.47 33.99
C LEU A 445 22.46 31.01 34.23
N GLY A 446 22.21 30.32 35.35
CA GLY A 446 20.86 29.90 35.77
C GLY A 446 20.34 28.60 35.15
N THR A 447 21.13 27.94 34.30
CA THR A 447 20.77 26.61 33.75
C THR A 447 21.94 25.62 33.75
N SER A 448 21.63 24.37 34.12
CA SER A 448 22.53 23.22 34.02
C SER A 448 22.25 22.34 32.79
N THR A 449 21.35 22.76 31.89
CA THR A 449 21.09 22.03 30.63
C THR A 449 22.25 22.22 29.65
N PRO A 450 22.76 21.16 28.99
CA PRO A 450 23.79 21.31 27.96
C PRO A 450 23.26 22.04 26.74
N ILE A 451 23.98 23.08 26.32
CA ILE A 451 23.80 23.76 25.04
C ILE A 451 24.59 22.99 23.99
N LEU A 452 24.02 22.81 22.80
CA LEU A 452 24.54 21.98 21.72
C LEU A 452 24.41 22.73 20.38
N THR A 453 25.47 22.71 19.56
CA THR A 453 25.36 23.06 18.13
C THR A 453 24.60 21.96 17.40
N HIS A 454 23.70 22.31 16.49
CA HIS A 454 22.86 21.34 15.77
C HIS A 454 22.49 21.84 14.37
N PRO A 455 22.35 20.99 13.34
CA PRO A 455 22.76 19.58 13.30
C PRO A 455 24.28 19.42 13.45
N PRO A 456 24.80 18.20 13.72
CA PRO A 456 26.23 17.93 13.66
C PRO A 456 26.81 18.30 12.28
N LEU A 457 27.92 19.02 12.29
CA LEU A 457 28.61 19.53 11.11
C LEU A 457 29.38 18.40 10.42
N HIS A 458 28.96 18.02 9.21
CA HIS A 458 29.70 17.06 8.39
C HIS A 458 31.02 17.66 7.90
N ILE A 459 32.11 16.90 8.08
CA ILE A 459 33.44 17.26 7.60
C ILE A 459 33.96 16.10 6.73
N PRO A 460 33.88 16.22 5.40
CA PRO A 460 34.29 15.17 4.49
C PRO A 460 35.82 15.03 4.46
N TYR A 461 36.30 13.80 4.43
CA TYR A 461 37.72 13.52 4.22
C TYR A 461 38.11 13.73 2.75
N THR A 462 38.89 14.77 2.48
CA THR A 462 39.39 15.08 1.13
C THR A 462 40.91 14.94 1.05
N SER A 463 41.40 14.27 0.00
CA SER A 463 42.83 14.15 -0.28
C SER A 463 43.43 15.42 -0.91
N SER A 464 42.57 16.31 -1.44
CA SER A 464 42.88 17.73 -1.66
C SER A 464 42.74 18.52 -0.35
N ALA A 465 43.49 19.61 -0.22
CA ALA A 465 43.42 20.47 0.97
C ALA A 465 41.97 20.97 1.20
N PRO A 466 41.34 20.66 2.36
CA PRO A 466 39.97 21.07 2.65
C PRO A 466 39.88 22.60 2.86
N PRO A 467 38.67 23.20 2.80
CA PRO A 467 38.47 24.58 3.23
C PRO A 467 38.95 24.75 4.67
N ASN A 468 39.76 25.77 4.96
CA ASN A 468 40.38 25.91 6.29
C ASN A 468 39.41 26.40 7.39
N GLU A 469 38.11 26.47 7.10
CA GLU A 469 37.07 26.96 7.99
C GLU A 469 35.72 26.32 7.63
N HIS A 470 35.08 25.69 8.62
CA HIS A 470 33.75 25.09 8.52
C HIS A 470 32.83 25.75 9.55
N LEU A 471 31.72 26.33 9.11
CA LEU A 471 30.78 27.06 9.97
C LEU A 471 29.95 26.11 10.84
N LEU A 472 29.77 26.43 12.12
CA LEU A 472 28.95 25.66 13.06
C LEU A 472 27.49 26.13 13.02
N PRO A 473 26.50 25.25 12.76
CA PRO A 473 25.09 25.62 12.78
C PRO A 473 24.56 25.76 14.21
N HIS A 474 23.69 26.74 14.42
CA HIS A 474 23.10 27.10 15.73
C HIS A 474 24.14 27.29 16.86
N GLY A 475 25.28 27.90 16.55
CA GLY A 475 26.34 28.20 17.52
C GLY A 475 26.07 29.37 18.47
N LEU A 476 25.04 30.18 18.22
CA LEU A 476 24.67 31.33 19.04
C LEU A 476 23.66 30.93 20.14
N CYS A 477 24.00 31.26 21.39
CA CYS A 477 23.10 31.18 22.54
C CYS A 477 23.21 32.45 23.39
N ILE A 478 22.10 32.88 24.00
CA ILE A 478 21.99 34.17 24.71
C ILE A 478 21.39 33.93 26.10
N PHE A 479 22.10 34.37 27.13
CA PHE A 479 21.74 34.22 28.54
C PHE A 479 21.42 35.59 29.14
N ASN A 480 20.24 35.73 29.73
CA ASN A 480 19.80 36.95 30.42
C ASN A 480 19.71 36.64 31.92
N PHE A 481 20.51 37.33 32.74
CA PHE A 481 20.65 37.03 34.17
C PHE A 481 20.87 38.31 34.98
N ALA A 482 20.88 38.18 36.31
CA ALA A 482 21.11 39.28 37.23
C ALA A 482 22.10 38.85 38.32
N VAL A 483 23.16 39.64 38.53
CA VAL A 483 24.22 39.33 39.49
C VAL A 483 24.97 40.62 39.88
N ASP A 484 25.63 40.62 41.03
CA ASP A 484 26.57 41.68 41.41
C ASP A 484 27.84 41.68 40.51
N THR A 485 28.40 42.86 40.25
CA THR A 485 29.53 43.07 39.33
C THR A 485 30.84 42.43 39.82
N GLU A 486 31.09 42.45 41.14
CA GLU A 486 32.25 41.81 41.76
C GLU A 486 32.10 40.28 41.74
N GLN A 487 30.89 39.78 41.99
CA GLN A 487 30.55 38.37 41.87
C GLN A 487 30.72 37.85 40.43
N LEU A 488 30.24 38.61 39.43
CA LEU A 488 30.44 38.30 38.01
C LEU A 488 31.92 38.18 37.66
N THR A 489 32.69 39.21 38.01
CA THR A 489 34.13 39.29 37.73
C THR A 489 34.89 38.14 38.38
N SER A 490 34.58 37.86 39.65
CA SER A 490 35.16 36.75 40.42
C SER A 490 34.85 35.39 39.79
N HIS A 491 33.61 35.16 39.32
CA HIS A 491 33.22 33.89 38.72
C HIS A 491 33.83 33.69 37.33
N PHE A 492 33.86 34.74 36.50
CA PHE A 492 34.43 34.73 35.15
C PHE A 492 35.95 34.53 35.13
N HIS A 493 36.63 34.83 36.23
CA HIS A 493 38.05 34.59 36.43
C HIS A 493 38.34 33.22 37.10
N ARG A 494 37.47 32.75 38.00
CA ARG A 494 37.65 31.47 38.72
C ARG A 494 37.32 30.25 37.85
N GLU A 495 36.28 30.32 37.04
CA GLU A 495 35.71 29.14 36.36
C GLU A 495 35.66 29.34 34.83
N PRO A 496 36.52 28.64 34.05
CA PRO A 496 36.48 28.72 32.60
C PRO A 496 35.24 28.01 32.04
N LEU A 497 34.59 28.66 31.07
CA LEU A 497 33.62 27.99 30.20
C LEU A 497 34.33 26.85 29.47
N THR A 498 33.84 25.63 29.67
CA THR A 498 34.42 24.42 29.06
C THR A 498 33.51 23.93 27.96
N ILE A 499 34.04 23.89 26.73
CA ILE A 499 33.33 23.48 25.52
C ILE A 499 33.94 22.16 25.05
N GLU A 500 33.13 21.12 25.03
CA GLU A 500 33.48 19.79 24.54
C GLU A 500 33.11 19.70 23.04
N VAL A 501 34.07 19.42 22.18
CA VAL A 501 33.81 19.06 20.78
C VAL A 501 33.70 17.54 20.71
N TYR A 502 32.57 17.06 20.21
CA TYR A 502 32.29 15.64 20.02
C TYR A 502 32.42 15.24 18.55
N CYS A 503 32.96 14.04 18.34
CA CYS A 503 33.10 13.35 17.07
C CYS A 503 32.09 12.19 17.01
N ARG A 504 31.33 12.15 15.91
CA ARG A 504 30.56 11.00 15.50
C ARG A 504 31.13 10.52 14.16
N ASP A 505 31.79 9.37 14.23
CA ASP A 505 32.28 8.65 13.06
C ASP A 505 31.12 8.02 12.29
N GLN A 506 31.29 7.85 10.98
CA GLN A 506 30.27 7.25 10.11
C GLN A 506 30.48 5.74 9.94
N GLU A 507 31.74 5.29 9.84
CA GLU A 507 32.09 3.90 9.48
C GLU A 507 32.16 2.94 10.69
N ARG A 508 32.01 3.43 11.92
CA ARG A 508 32.05 2.62 13.15
C ARG A 508 30.67 2.43 13.76
N SER A 509 30.11 1.23 13.59
CA SER A 509 28.75 0.83 14.02
C SER A 509 28.41 0.93 15.51
N GLU A 510 29.34 1.35 16.37
CA GLU A 510 29.16 1.44 17.81
C GLU A 510 28.96 2.91 18.22
N ARG A 511 27.70 3.37 18.15
CA ARG A 511 27.29 4.76 18.42
C ARG A 511 27.60 5.22 19.85
N LYS A 512 28.84 5.64 20.06
CA LYS A 512 29.34 6.38 21.22
C LYS A 512 30.00 7.64 20.70
N ASP A 513 29.41 8.79 20.97
CA ASP A 513 30.00 10.08 20.61
C ASP A 513 31.36 10.22 21.33
N GLU A 514 32.45 10.24 20.56
CA GLU A 514 33.80 10.35 21.11
C GLU A 514 34.15 11.81 21.37
N LEU A 515 34.84 12.09 22.47
CA LEU A 515 35.36 13.43 22.74
C LEU A 515 36.50 13.76 21.76
N PHE A 516 36.19 14.51 20.71
CA PHE A 516 37.17 14.99 19.74
C PHE A 516 38.20 15.89 20.42
N GLY A 517 37.76 16.77 21.33
CA GLY A 517 38.63 17.54 22.20
C GLY A 517 37.88 18.57 23.04
N ILE A 518 38.61 19.33 23.86
CA ILE A 518 38.07 20.36 24.75
C ILE A 518 38.66 21.73 24.38
N VAL A 519 37.86 22.77 24.53
CA VAL A 519 38.27 24.18 24.52
C VAL A 519 37.90 24.79 25.88
N HIS A 520 38.87 25.39 26.57
CA HIS A 520 38.62 26.19 27.77
C HIS A 520 38.64 27.68 27.42
N VAL A 521 37.58 28.40 27.79
CA VAL A 521 37.41 29.82 27.55
C VAL A 521 37.31 30.54 28.88
N GLN A 522 38.38 31.27 29.24
CA GLN A 522 38.29 32.21 30.37
C GLN A 522 37.41 33.39 29.96
N LEU A 523 36.34 33.60 30.71
CA LEU A 523 35.31 34.59 30.39
C LEU A 523 35.73 36.01 30.83
N ASP A 524 36.65 36.13 31.79
CA ASP A 524 37.21 37.41 32.24
C ASP A 524 37.81 38.26 31.10
N LYS A 525 38.28 37.60 30.03
CA LYS A 525 38.75 38.24 28.80
C LYS A 525 37.73 39.18 28.16
N VAL A 526 36.42 38.96 28.32
CA VAL A 526 35.40 39.90 27.81
C VAL A 526 35.33 41.17 28.66
N LEU A 527 35.55 41.06 29.98
CA LEU A 527 35.58 42.18 30.92
C LEU A 527 36.79 43.10 30.70
N GLN A 528 37.86 42.57 30.07
CA GLN A 528 39.09 43.29 29.73
C GLN A 528 39.00 44.10 28.41
N VAL A 529 37.95 43.90 27.60
CA VAL A 529 37.72 44.67 26.35
C VAL A 529 37.16 46.06 26.68
N GLU A 530 37.49 47.08 25.89
CA GLU A 530 36.94 48.44 26.06
C GLU A 530 35.39 48.44 26.04
N LYS A 531 34.77 49.06 27.06
CA LYS A 531 33.31 49.20 27.18
C LYS A 531 32.77 50.19 26.13
N GLN A 532 32.10 49.69 25.10
CA GLN A 532 31.40 50.51 24.11
C GLN A 532 29.97 50.81 24.58
N ARG A 533 29.45 52.03 24.37
CA ARG A 533 28.05 52.36 24.69
C ARG A 533 27.10 51.80 23.66
N CYS A 534 26.03 51.14 24.11
CA CYS A 534 24.96 50.62 23.27
C CYS A 534 23.58 51.01 23.83
N SER A 535 22.64 51.36 22.97
CA SER A 535 21.22 51.44 23.34
C SER A 535 20.62 50.04 23.38
N SER A 536 20.03 49.64 24.49
CA SER A 536 19.24 48.41 24.55
C SER A 536 17.94 48.55 23.73
N ASN A 537 17.54 47.47 23.05
CA ASN A 537 16.24 47.38 22.36
C ASN A 537 15.05 47.46 23.33
N ILE A 538 15.29 47.27 24.64
CA ILE A 538 14.28 47.35 25.69
C ILE A 538 14.51 48.65 26.47
N ASN A 539 13.46 49.48 26.55
CA ASN A 539 13.38 50.74 27.30
C ASN A 539 14.38 51.85 26.91
N GLY A 540 15.22 51.67 25.89
CA GLY A 540 16.17 52.71 25.42
C GLY A 540 17.28 53.03 26.42
N ILE A 541 17.52 52.14 27.39
CA ILE A 541 18.57 52.30 28.41
C ILE A 541 19.94 52.23 27.74
N LEU A 542 20.84 53.14 28.14
CA LEU A 542 22.24 53.17 27.72
C LEU A 542 23.03 52.12 28.51
N GLY A 543 23.21 50.96 27.92
CA GLY A 543 24.08 49.90 28.44
C GLY A 543 25.52 50.00 27.92
N TRP A 544 26.37 49.10 28.40
CA TRP A 544 27.73 48.91 27.90
C TRP A 544 27.89 47.53 27.27
N ARG A 545 28.34 47.48 26.02
CA ARG A 545 28.70 46.25 25.31
C ARG A 545 30.22 46.06 25.34
N GLN A 546 30.64 44.83 25.63
CA GLN A 546 32.01 44.35 25.47
C GLN A 546 31.96 43.11 24.59
N THR A 547 32.62 43.14 23.44
CA THR A 547 32.65 42.02 22.49
C THR A 547 34.09 41.53 22.32
N TRP A 548 34.32 40.29 22.70
CA TRP A 548 35.59 39.59 22.58
C TRP A 548 35.49 38.49 21.52
N THR A 549 36.57 38.20 20.78
CA THR A 549 36.60 37.15 19.75
C THR A 549 38.01 36.58 19.63
N GLN A 550 38.13 35.25 19.66
CA GLN A 550 39.41 34.55 19.49
C GLN A 550 39.19 33.19 18.81
N ALA A 551 40.17 32.75 18.03
CA ALA A 551 40.30 31.34 17.65
C ALA A 551 41.09 30.60 18.73
N LEU A 552 40.48 29.60 19.35
CA LEU A 552 41.05 28.83 20.47
C LEU A 552 41.36 27.39 20.06
N PRO A 553 42.46 26.79 20.53
CA PRO A 553 42.79 25.41 20.18
C PRO A 553 41.78 24.41 20.75
N VAL A 554 41.32 23.48 19.92
CA VAL A 554 40.62 22.27 20.36
C VAL A 554 41.67 21.24 20.73
N ILE A 555 41.73 20.88 22.02
CA ILE A 555 42.77 20.03 22.60
C ILE A 555 42.25 18.61 22.78
N GLY A 556 42.88 17.64 22.12
CA GLY A 556 42.54 16.22 22.24
C GLY A 556 43.04 15.59 23.55
N HIS A 557 42.62 14.35 23.82
CA HIS A 557 42.97 13.63 25.04
C HIS A 557 44.49 13.45 25.28
N ASN A 558 45.30 13.45 24.20
CA ASN A 558 46.76 13.41 24.25
C ASN A 558 47.42 14.80 24.35
N THR A 559 46.69 15.85 24.75
CA THR A 559 47.10 17.29 24.76
C THR A 559 47.43 17.88 23.38
N GLU A 560 47.24 17.12 22.30
CA GLU A 560 47.45 17.56 20.92
C GLU A 560 46.41 18.59 20.46
N LYS A 561 46.83 19.56 19.65
CA LYS A 561 45.92 20.49 18.96
C LYS A 561 45.33 19.80 17.72
N ARG A 562 44.00 19.58 17.74
CA ARG A 562 43.23 18.89 16.69
C ARG A 562 42.49 19.81 15.74
N ALA A 563 42.10 21.00 16.21
CA ALA A 563 41.45 22.06 15.43
C ALA A 563 41.60 23.42 16.15
N GLU A 564 40.97 24.45 15.61
CA GLU A 564 40.70 25.72 16.30
C GLU A 564 39.20 26.04 16.24
N LEU A 565 38.61 26.41 17.37
CA LEU A 565 37.25 26.92 17.48
C LEU A 565 37.27 28.45 17.46
N LEU A 566 36.67 29.07 16.44
CA LEU A 566 36.40 30.51 16.45
C LEU A 566 35.18 30.77 17.33
N ILE A 567 35.37 31.54 18.40
CA ILE A 567 34.31 31.94 19.32
C ILE A 567 34.24 33.47 19.42
N THR A 568 33.02 33.99 19.40
CA THR A 568 32.71 35.36 19.83
C THR A 568 31.91 35.32 21.12
N ILE A 569 32.28 36.16 22.08
CA ILE A 569 31.54 36.37 23.33
C ILE A 569 31.19 37.85 23.40
N THR A 570 29.92 38.18 23.61
CA THR A 570 29.47 39.55 23.87
C THR A 570 28.77 39.60 25.22
N LEU A 571 29.27 40.45 26.11
CA LEU A 571 28.60 40.80 27.36
C LEU A 571 27.98 42.19 27.21
N GLU A 572 26.72 42.33 27.60
CA GLU A 572 26.02 43.60 27.71
C GLU A 572 25.63 43.84 29.16
N ASP A 573 26.18 44.91 29.73
CA ASP A 573 25.83 45.48 31.02
C ASP A 573 24.64 46.42 30.80
N LEU A 574 23.43 45.95 31.15
CA LEU A 574 22.17 46.67 30.96
C LEU A 574 21.85 47.60 32.15
N GLY A 575 22.77 47.71 33.11
CA GLY A 575 22.70 48.61 34.26
C GLY A 575 22.22 47.94 35.57
N ALA A 576 22.35 48.69 36.66
CA ALA A 576 21.93 48.29 38.00
C ALA A 576 20.41 48.16 38.11
N LEU A 577 19.94 47.09 38.77
CA LEU A 577 18.53 46.89 39.10
C LEU A 577 18.13 47.77 40.28
N HIS A 578 17.93 49.06 40.02
CA HIS A 578 17.49 50.02 41.04
C HIS A 578 16.09 49.69 41.57
N LEU A 579 16.01 49.26 42.83
CA LEU A 579 14.90 49.64 43.69
C LEU A 579 15.05 51.13 44.03
N ASN A 580 13.94 51.87 43.97
CA ASN A 580 13.94 53.34 44.03
C ASN A 580 14.36 53.87 45.42
N SER A 581 15.43 54.65 45.47
CA SER A 581 15.72 55.63 46.53
C SER A 581 16.44 56.86 45.94
N SER A 582 16.44 58.00 46.63
CA SER A 582 16.48 59.32 45.98
C SER A 582 17.63 60.25 46.38
N THR A 583 18.38 60.73 45.37
CA THR A 583 19.00 62.09 45.23
C THR A 583 19.50 62.88 46.46
N THR A 584 20.78 63.30 46.48
CA THR A 584 21.22 64.72 46.71
C THR A 584 22.75 64.91 46.49
N PRO A 585 23.32 66.15 46.34
CA PRO A 585 24.73 66.35 45.90
C PRO A 585 25.62 67.45 46.59
N ARG A 586 26.97 67.34 46.48
CA ARG A 586 28.06 68.38 46.65
C ARG A 586 28.35 68.92 48.09
N PRO A 587 29.41 69.75 48.39
CA PRO A 587 30.64 70.20 47.65
C PRO A 587 32.02 70.25 48.43
N HIS A 588 33.07 70.66 47.70
CA HIS A 588 34.50 71.03 47.92
C HIS A 588 35.03 71.77 49.19
N SER A 589 36.38 71.76 49.40
CA SER A 589 37.25 72.92 49.76
C SER A 589 38.78 72.62 49.66
N VAL A 590 39.69 73.63 49.78
CA VAL A 590 41.16 73.57 49.46
C VAL A 590 42.07 74.38 50.48
N PRO A 591 43.33 74.90 50.25
CA PRO A 591 44.49 74.70 51.16
C PRO A 591 45.03 75.96 51.94
N PRO A 592 46.13 75.87 52.74
CA PRO A 592 46.61 76.93 53.67
C PRO A 592 47.74 77.88 53.15
N HIS A 593 48.53 78.51 54.05
CA HIS A 593 48.97 79.92 53.93
C HIS A 593 50.34 80.28 54.60
N CYS A 594 50.87 81.50 54.32
CA CYS A 594 51.70 82.40 55.19
C CYS A 594 53.26 82.49 55.08
N GLY A 595 53.78 83.74 55.14
CA GLY A 595 55.09 84.14 55.75
C GLY A 595 56.28 84.59 54.86
N ILE A 596 57.26 85.43 55.29
CA ILE A 596 57.35 86.39 56.45
C ILE A 596 58.62 87.33 56.37
N ASP A 597 58.60 88.48 57.06
CA ASP A 597 59.69 89.36 57.63
C ASP A 597 60.78 90.22 56.89
N THR A 598 60.58 91.56 56.90
CA THR A 598 61.24 92.68 57.68
C THR A 598 62.75 93.13 57.72
N ILE A 599 62.94 94.47 57.55
CA ILE A 599 63.69 95.49 58.40
C ILE A 599 65.17 95.99 58.13
N PHE A 600 65.27 97.30 57.77
CA PHE A 600 66.21 98.44 58.11
C PHE A 600 67.77 98.43 58.01
N HIS A 601 68.31 99.41 57.24
CA HIS A 601 69.14 100.61 57.60
C HIS A 601 70.30 100.58 58.66
N ARG A 602 71.35 101.44 58.68
CA ARG A 602 71.75 102.72 57.98
C ARG A 602 73.33 102.90 57.96
N PRO A 603 73.93 104.00 57.41
CA PRO A 603 75.35 104.06 56.98
C PRO A 603 76.27 105.10 57.70
N HIS A 604 77.53 105.24 57.27
CA HIS A 604 78.14 106.48 56.70
C HIS A 604 79.59 106.27 56.24
N ASP A 605 79.99 106.87 55.10
CA ASP A 605 81.39 107.25 54.75
C ASP A 605 81.39 107.92 53.36
N ASP A 606 81.43 109.26 53.28
CA ASP A 606 80.97 109.98 52.07
C ASP A 606 81.82 109.74 50.80
N ALA A 607 83.12 109.45 50.93
CA ALA A 607 83.98 109.09 49.80
C ALA A 607 83.66 107.68 49.25
N TYR A 608 83.30 106.73 50.13
CA TYR A 608 82.78 105.43 49.71
C TYR A 608 81.38 105.59 49.12
N ILE A 609 80.54 106.48 49.67
CA ILE A 609 79.20 106.76 49.15
C ILE A 609 79.27 107.28 47.71
N GLN A 610 80.20 108.17 47.34
CA GLN A 610 80.29 108.60 45.93
C GLN A 610 80.75 107.49 44.99
N ALA A 611 81.78 106.70 45.34
CA ALA A 611 82.21 105.58 44.51
C ALA A 611 81.14 104.46 44.43
N ALA A 612 80.41 104.22 45.52
CA ALA A 612 79.28 103.30 45.58
C ALA A 612 78.08 103.84 44.79
N TYR A 613 77.85 105.16 44.74
CA TYR A 613 76.80 105.80 43.96
C TYR A 613 77.10 105.75 42.45
N GLU A 614 78.35 106.00 42.03
CA GLU A 614 78.76 105.82 40.63
C GLU A 614 78.70 104.34 40.20
N LEU A 615 79.11 103.41 41.07
CA LEU A 615 78.94 101.97 40.84
C LEU A 615 77.46 101.55 40.88
N GLN A 616 76.62 102.19 41.69
CA GLN A 616 75.17 101.96 41.73
C GLN A 616 74.51 102.45 40.45
N LEU A 617 74.78 103.68 40.00
CA LEU A 617 74.29 104.19 38.71
C LEU A 617 74.73 103.31 37.54
N TRP A 618 75.96 102.79 37.55
CA TRP A 618 76.43 101.84 36.54
C TRP A 618 75.72 100.49 36.61
N LYS A 619 75.49 99.95 37.83
CA LYS A 619 74.70 98.74 38.06
C LYS A 619 73.25 98.93 37.63
N GLU A 620 72.58 99.97 38.07
CA GLU A 620 71.20 100.35 37.69
C GLU A 620 71.08 100.52 36.16
N SER A 621 72.07 101.13 35.51
CA SER A 621 72.10 101.23 34.04
C SER A 621 72.23 99.85 33.36
N ARG A 622 73.09 98.96 33.87
CA ARG A 622 73.28 97.60 33.34
C ARG A 622 72.12 96.66 33.67
N GLU A 623 71.50 96.85 34.83
CA GLU A 623 70.30 96.16 35.28
C GLU A 623 69.10 96.60 34.43
N LEU A 624 68.94 97.89 34.15
CA LEU A 624 67.92 98.41 33.23
C LEU A 624 68.12 97.91 31.79
N GLU A 625 69.37 97.84 31.30
CA GLU A 625 69.68 97.21 30.01
C GLU A 625 69.32 95.71 29.98
N PHE A 626 69.68 94.97 31.04
CA PHE A 626 69.42 93.54 31.15
C PHE A 626 67.93 93.24 31.33
N GLU A 627 67.23 93.98 32.18
CA GLU A 627 65.79 93.85 32.45
C GLU A 627 64.97 94.23 31.22
N LYS A 628 65.39 95.26 30.47
CA LYS A 628 64.84 95.56 29.15
C LYS A 628 65.06 94.40 28.17
N HIS A 629 66.28 93.83 28.11
CA HIS A 629 66.58 92.70 27.22
C HIS A 629 65.77 91.45 27.59
N LEU A 630 65.64 91.15 28.89
CA LEU A 630 64.82 90.07 29.41
C LEU A 630 63.34 90.27 29.04
N ARG A 631 62.78 91.46 29.30
CA ARG A 631 61.42 91.83 28.87
C ARG A 631 61.22 91.70 27.36
N GLU A 632 62.22 92.05 26.54
CA GLU A 632 62.16 91.84 25.09
C GLU A 632 62.18 90.36 24.68
N VAL A 633 62.92 89.50 25.39
CA VAL A 633 62.97 88.04 25.13
C VAL A 633 61.69 87.36 25.61
N GLU A 634 61.19 87.72 26.79
CA GLU A 634 59.92 87.23 27.34
C GLU A 634 58.75 87.65 26.45
N ALA A 635 58.67 88.91 26.02
CA ALA A 635 57.64 89.38 25.10
C ALA A 635 57.66 88.62 23.76
N LYS A 636 58.85 88.35 23.19
CA LYS A 636 59.00 87.50 21.99
C LYS A 636 58.50 86.08 22.25
N LYS A 637 58.85 85.47 23.37
CA LYS A 637 58.44 84.09 23.68
C LYS A 637 56.94 83.96 23.98
N ILE A 638 56.35 84.92 24.67
CA ILE A 638 54.91 85.02 24.90
C ILE A 638 54.17 85.23 23.56
N TYR A 639 54.72 86.05 22.66
CA TYR A 639 54.17 86.23 21.31
C TYR A 639 54.20 84.94 20.48
N GLU A 640 55.33 84.21 20.45
CA GLU A 640 55.42 82.89 19.80
C GLU A 640 54.38 81.89 20.33
N LEU A 641 54.23 81.82 21.66
CA LEU A 641 53.25 80.93 22.30
C LEU A 641 51.80 81.35 22.00
N MET A 642 51.52 82.65 21.92
CA MET A 642 50.21 83.19 21.54
C MET A 642 49.85 82.85 20.09
N GLU A 643 50.76 83.01 19.13
CA GLU A 643 50.48 82.64 17.73
C GLU A 643 50.35 81.11 17.56
N ALA A 644 51.18 80.32 18.26
CA ALA A 644 51.04 78.86 18.27
C ALA A 644 49.70 78.40 18.88
N PHE A 645 49.20 79.08 19.91
CA PHE A 645 47.87 78.81 20.47
C PHE A 645 46.75 79.19 19.50
N LYS A 646 46.82 80.37 18.87
CA LYS A 646 45.85 80.82 17.85
C LYS A 646 45.74 79.84 16.68
N GLU A 647 46.85 79.30 16.20
CA GLU A 647 46.83 78.30 15.13
C GLU A 647 46.16 76.99 15.59
N LYS A 648 46.42 76.56 16.83
CA LYS A 648 45.78 75.35 17.38
C LYS A 648 44.30 75.52 17.68
N ASP A 649 43.83 76.71 18.04
CA ASP A 649 42.40 76.99 18.09
C ASP A 649 41.76 77.07 16.71
N ARG A 650 42.43 77.66 15.70
CA ARG A 650 41.95 77.64 14.31
C ARG A 650 41.84 76.23 13.74
N GLU A 651 42.80 75.35 14.03
CA GLU A 651 42.73 73.91 13.70
C GLU A 651 41.52 73.23 14.36
N ARG A 652 41.28 73.50 15.66
CA ARG A 652 40.13 72.96 16.40
C ARG A 652 38.79 73.45 15.85
N GLU A 653 38.66 74.76 15.58
CA GLU A 653 37.47 75.36 14.98
C GLU A 653 37.20 74.78 13.59
N SER A 654 38.23 74.61 12.76
CA SER A 654 38.10 74.01 11.42
C SER A 654 37.66 72.55 11.50
N LEU A 655 38.23 71.75 12.42
CA LEU A 655 37.82 70.36 12.65
C LEU A 655 36.39 70.26 13.17
N LEU A 656 36.00 71.13 14.11
CA LEU A 656 34.64 71.20 14.65
C LEU A 656 33.64 71.62 13.58
N GLN A 657 33.94 72.63 12.76
CA GLN A 657 33.10 73.07 11.64
C GLN A 657 32.94 71.95 10.60
N LYS A 658 34.01 71.22 10.28
CA LYS A 658 33.95 70.03 9.42
C LYS A 658 33.03 68.96 10.02
N LYS A 659 33.13 68.67 11.32
CA LYS A 659 32.27 67.69 12.00
C LYS A 659 30.81 68.15 12.05
N MET A 660 30.53 69.42 12.30
CA MET A 660 29.16 69.98 12.22
C MET A 660 28.56 69.80 10.82
N LYS A 661 29.36 69.98 9.75
CA LYS A 661 28.91 69.70 8.39
C LYS A 661 28.63 68.21 8.15
N GLU A 662 29.53 67.32 8.57
CA GLU A 662 29.35 65.87 8.46
C GLU A 662 28.07 65.40 9.18
N TYR A 663 27.81 65.89 10.40
CA TYR A 663 26.57 65.60 11.13
C TYR A 663 25.33 66.20 10.45
N GLY A 664 25.39 67.44 9.95
CA GLY A 664 24.27 68.08 9.26
C GLY A 664 23.93 67.43 7.91
N ASP A 665 24.91 66.85 7.21
CA ASP A 665 24.68 66.08 5.99
C ASP A 665 24.16 64.66 6.28
N LEU A 666 24.57 64.04 7.40
CA LEU A 666 23.97 62.79 7.91
C LEU A 666 22.52 62.99 8.36
N GLU A 667 22.21 64.09 9.05
CA GLU A 667 20.85 64.44 9.49
C GLU A 667 19.89 64.56 8.29
N LYS A 668 20.33 65.20 7.19
CA LYS A 668 19.57 65.28 5.94
C LYS A 668 19.31 63.89 5.33
N GLN A 669 20.30 62.99 5.38
CA GLN A 669 20.14 61.61 4.90
C GLN A 669 19.12 60.84 5.73
N MET A 670 19.17 60.94 7.06
CA MET A 670 18.19 60.31 7.96
C MET A 670 16.77 60.87 7.74
N LYS A 671 16.63 62.21 7.63
CA LYS A 671 15.34 62.86 7.31
C LYS A 671 14.78 62.42 5.96
N LYS A 672 15.63 62.29 4.93
CA LYS A 672 15.21 61.76 3.62
C LYS A 672 14.78 60.29 3.72
N ALA A 673 15.56 59.45 4.38
CA ALA A 673 15.25 58.02 4.55
C ALA A 673 13.92 57.81 5.26
N LEU A 674 13.62 58.60 6.31
CA LEU A 674 12.36 58.55 7.03
C LEU A 674 11.15 58.90 6.14
N ILE A 675 11.26 59.97 5.33
CA ILE A 675 10.24 60.35 4.33
C ILE A 675 10.06 59.25 3.26
N ASP A 676 11.14 58.62 2.81
CA ASP A 676 11.10 57.56 1.79
C ASP A 676 10.67 56.18 2.36
N ILE A 677 10.63 56.02 3.69
CA ILE A 677 9.95 54.92 4.40
C ILE A 677 8.45 55.22 4.52
N GLU A 678 8.08 56.41 4.99
CA GLU A 678 6.67 56.84 5.13
C GLU A 678 5.89 56.74 3.80
N LYS A 679 6.55 57.06 2.68
CA LYS A 679 5.99 56.85 1.33
C LYS A 679 5.75 55.37 1.00
N ARG A 680 6.69 54.48 1.37
CA ARG A 680 6.55 53.03 1.14
C ARG A 680 5.43 52.45 2.00
N GLU A 681 5.36 52.84 3.27
CA GLU A 681 4.29 52.43 4.19
C GLU A 681 2.91 52.79 3.63
N LYS A 682 2.74 54.04 3.16
CA LYS A 682 1.50 54.49 2.50
C LYS A 682 1.18 53.71 1.22
N GLN A 683 2.19 53.36 0.41
CA GLN A 683 2.01 52.53 -0.79
C GLN A 683 1.65 51.07 -0.45
N LEU A 684 2.23 50.50 0.61
CA LEU A 684 1.93 49.14 1.07
C LEU A 684 0.50 49.05 1.61
N ASN A 685 0.07 50.01 2.45
CA ASN A 685 -1.29 50.06 2.99
C ASN A 685 -2.36 50.15 1.88
N VAL A 686 -2.13 50.94 0.81
CA VAL A 686 -3.03 50.98 -0.35
C VAL A 686 -3.12 49.62 -1.06
N LYS A 687 -1.98 48.95 -1.27
CA LYS A 687 -1.94 47.60 -1.88
C LYS A 687 -2.56 46.53 -0.98
N GLU A 688 -2.40 46.65 0.33
CA GLU A 688 -3.03 45.74 1.30
C GLU A 688 -4.55 45.86 1.26
N GLN A 689 -5.09 47.08 1.21
CA GLN A 689 -6.52 47.32 1.02
C GLN A 689 -7.03 46.83 -0.35
N GLU A 690 -6.22 46.91 -1.40
CA GLU A 690 -6.53 46.36 -2.73
C GLU A 690 -6.61 44.81 -2.69
N VAL A 691 -5.65 44.16 -2.04
CA VAL A 691 -5.64 42.70 -1.82
C VAL A 691 -6.81 42.26 -0.95
N GLN A 692 -7.13 42.98 0.13
CA GLN A 692 -8.28 42.68 0.99
C GLN A 692 -9.61 42.78 0.22
N ARG A 693 -9.76 43.76 -0.69
CA ARG A 693 -10.93 43.84 -1.60
C ARG A 693 -10.99 42.63 -2.54
N MET A 694 -9.89 42.32 -3.22
CA MET A 694 -9.84 41.15 -4.12
C MET A 694 -10.14 39.83 -3.39
N GLN A 695 -9.74 39.67 -2.12
CA GLN A 695 -10.09 38.51 -1.30
C GLN A 695 -11.59 38.44 -0.98
N ILE A 696 -12.23 39.58 -0.67
CA ILE A 696 -13.67 39.66 -0.42
C ILE A 696 -14.47 39.34 -1.70
N ASP A 697 -14.07 39.91 -2.85
CA ASP A 697 -14.72 39.69 -4.14
C ASP A 697 -14.52 38.25 -4.63
N LEU A 698 -13.31 37.68 -4.51
CA LEU A 698 -13.04 36.27 -4.83
C LEU A 698 -13.85 35.32 -3.95
N LYS A 699 -13.99 35.62 -2.65
CA LYS A 699 -14.84 34.83 -1.75
C LYS A 699 -16.31 34.92 -2.13
N ARG A 700 -16.81 36.11 -2.46
CA ARG A 700 -18.18 36.32 -2.95
C ARG A 700 -18.44 35.51 -4.22
N ASP A 701 -17.48 35.47 -5.15
CA ASP A 701 -17.58 34.67 -6.37
C ASP A 701 -17.52 33.16 -6.11
N TYR A 702 -16.76 32.71 -5.11
CA TYR A 702 -16.77 31.33 -4.65
C TYR A 702 -18.14 30.95 -4.06
N ASP A 703 -18.66 31.77 -3.15
CA ASP A 703 -19.97 31.56 -2.52
C ASP A 703 -21.11 31.53 -3.56
N ASN A 704 -21.07 32.43 -4.56
CA ASN A 704 -22.00 32.44 -5.70
C ASN A 704 -21.94 31.14 -6.51
N LYS A 705 -20.74 30.69 -6.91
CA LYS A 705 -20.54 29.45 -7.69
C LYS A 705 -20.95 28.21 -6.90
N TYR A 706 -20.70 28.20 -5.59
CA TYR A 706 -21.14 27.12 -4.71
C TYR A 706 -22.68 27.03 -4.65
N ILE A 707 -23.39 28.16 -4.57
CA ILE A 707 -24.86 28.20 -4.66
C ILE A 707 -25.34 27.71 -6.03
N GLU A 708 -24.73 28.16 -7.13
CA GLU A 708 -25.09 27.75 -8.50
C GLU A 708 -24.92 26.23 -8.71
N ILE A 709 -23.76 25.67 -8.32
CA ILE A 709 -23.49 24.23 -8.39
C ILE A 709 -24.48 23.44 -7.52
N ARG A 710 -24.80 23.93 -6.32
CA ARG A 710 -25.75 23.28 -5.41
C ARG A 710 -27.18 23.27 -5.96
N GLU A 711 -27.62 24.37 -6.58
CA GLU A 711 -28.92 24.42 -7.26
C GLU A 711 -28.95 23.54 -8.51
N ALA A 712 -27.89 23.54 -9.32
CA ALA A 712 -27.78 22.66 -10.50
C ALA A 712 -27.83 21.17 -10.10
N SER A 713 -27.10 20.80 -9.05
CA SER A 713 -27.12 19.44 -8.47
C SER A 713 -28.52 19.06 -7.97
N LYS A 714 -29.19 19.94 -7.22
CA LYS A 714 -30.58 19.73 -6.75
C LYS A 714 -31.56 19.52 -7.91
N ARG A 715 -31.49 20.36 -8.96
CA ARG A 715 -32.34 20.23 -10.17
C ARG A 715 -32.08 18.91 -10.90
N LEU A 716 -30.82 18.47 -10.99
CA LEU A 716 -30.44 17.19 -11.60
C LEU A 716 -30.93 16.00 -10.76
N GLN A 717 -30.84 16.08 -9.43
CA GLN A 717 -31.40 15.07 -8.52
C GLN A 717 -32.91 14.95 -8.72
N GLU A 718 -33.65 16.06 -8.68
CA GLU A 718 -35.11 16.11 -8.89
C GLU A 718 -35.51 15.52 -10.26
N GLN A 719 -34.77 15.82 -11.33
CA GLN A 719 -34.96 15.19 -12.64
C GLN A 719 -34.71 13.67 -12.61
N SER A 720 -33.66 13.22 -11.92
CA SER A 720 -33.33 11.79 -11.80
C SER A 720 -34.39 11.02 -10.99
N GLU A 721 -34.90 11.61 -9.92
CA GLU A 721 -35.96 11.03 -9.09
C GLU A 721 -37.29 10.96 -9.84
N HIS A 722 -37.60 11.99 -10.64
CA HIS A 722 -38.75 11.96 -11.55
C HIS A 722 -38.62 10.86 -12.61
N GLN A 723 -37.45 10.72 -13.26
CA GLN A 723 -37.21 9.65 -14.23
C GLN A 723 -37.31 8.26 -13.60
N ILE A 724 -36.72 8.05 -12.42
CA ILE A 724 -36.84 6.80 -11.66
C ILE A 724 -38.30 6.50 -11.32
N THR A 725 -39.11 7.52 -11.02
CA THR A 725 -40.55 7.37 -10.73
C THR A 725 -41.33 6.98 -11.98
N LEU A 726 -41.03 7.58 -13.14
CA LEU A 726 -41.60 7.20 -14.43
C LEU A 726 -41.25 5.75 -14.81
N GLU A 727 -39.98 5.33 -14.71
CA GLU A 727 -39.59 3.95 -15.03
C GLU A 727 -40.17 2.93 -14.03
N LYS A 728 -40.31 3.28 -12.74
CA LYS A 728 -41.05 2.44 -11.78
C LYS A 728 -42.51 2.25 -12.17
N SER A 729 -43.19 3.32 -12.58
CA SER A 729 -44.59 3.25 -13.02
C SER A 729 -44.76 2.41 -14.30
N LYS A 730 -43.84 2.54 -15.26
CA LYS A 730 -43.81 1.67 -16.46
C LYS A 730 -43.58 0.20 -16.09
N ASN A 731 -42.63 -0.10 -15.20
CA ASN A 731 -42.36 -1.47 -14.77
C ASN A 731 -43.57 -2.08 -14.04
N GLN A 732 -44.27 -1.31 -13.19
CA GLN A 732 -45.52 -1.76 -12.56
C GLN A 732 -46.60 -2.09 -13.60
N ALA A 733 -46.79 -1.24 -14.61
CA ALA A 733 -47.71 -1.52 -15.71
C ALA A 733 -47.32 -2.77 -16.53
N LEU A 734 -46.02 -3.01 -16.74
CA LEU A 734 -45.51 -4.21 -17.40
C LEU A 734 -45.69 -5.48 -16.54
N ASP A 735 -45.53 -5.39 -15.22
CA ASP A 735 -45.80 -6.50 -14.29
C ASP A 735 -47.30 -6.84 -14.25
N ASP A 736 -48.18 -5.84 -14.22
CA ASP A 736 -49.64 -6.03 -14.33
C ASP A 736 -50.04 -6.66 -15.68
N ASP A 737 -49.40 -6.24 -16.77
CA ASP A 737 -49.55 -6.85 -18.11
C ASP A 737 -49.07 -8.31 -18.13
N ILE A 738 -47.92 -8.61 -17.51
CA ILE A 738 -47.40 -9.98 -17.37
C ILE A 738 -48.35 -10.85 -16.52
N ILE A 739 -48.92 -10.31 -15.44
CA ILE A 739 -49.92 -11.01 -14.61
C ILE A 739 -51.19 -11.28 -15.40
N ARG A 740 -51.68 -10.30 -16.18
CA ARG A 740 -52.86 -10.45 -17.06
C ARG A 740 -52.64 -11.51 -18.13
N LEU A 741 -51.48 -11.48 -18.80
CA LEU A 741 -51.12 -12.45 -19.83
C LEU A 741 -50.94 -13.86 -19.26
N LYS A 742 -50.23 -14.02 -18.14
CA LYS A 742 -50.10 -15.32 -17.44
C LYS A 742 -51.45 -15.91 -17.06
N ARG A 743 -52.40 -15.10 -16.57
CA ARG A 743 -53.77 -15.53 -16.28
C ARG A 743 -54.48 -16.04 -17.54
N SER A 744 -54.41 -15.29 -18.64
CA SER A 744 -55.02 -15.70 -19.91
C SER A 744 -54.39 -16.98 -20.48
N VAL A 745 -53.07 -17.16 -20.39
CA VAL A 745 -52.39 -18.40 -20.78
C VAL A 745 -52.89 -19.58 -19.94
N ALA A 746 -52.97 -19.44 -18.61
CA ALA A 746 -53.48 -20.52 -17.74
C ALA A 746 -54.95 -20.89 -18.04
N GLU A 747 -55.79 -19.90 -18.38
CA GLU A 747 -57.17 -20.13 -18.84
C GLU A 747 -57.23 -20.89 -20.17
N TRP A 748 -56.39 -20.52 -21.15
CA TRP A 748 -56.32 -21.19 -22.45
C TRP A 748 -55.71 -22.60 -22.36
N GLU A 749 -54.65 -22.79 -21.57
CA GLU A 749 -54.14 -24.13 -21.28
C GLU A 749 -55.18 -25.02 -20.61
N LYS A 750 -55.99 -24.47 -19.68
CA LYS A 750 -57.08 -25.24 -19.07
C LYS A 750 -58.08 -25.66 -20.14
N ARG A 751 -58.57 -24.72 -20.96
CA ARG A 751 -59.49 -25.03 -22.08
C ARG A 751 -58.89 -26.06 -23.05
N TYR A 752 -57.58 -26.02 -23.29
CA TYR A 752 -56.89 -27.00 -24.11
C TYR A 752 -56.91 -28.40 -23.47
N ARG A 753 -56.49 -28.51 -22.19
CA ARG A 753 -56.55 -29.77 -21.42
C ARG A 753 -57.97 -30.34 -21.33
N ASP A 754 -58.97 -29.49 -21.11
CA ASP A 754 -60.38 -29.88 -21.10
C ASP A 754 -60.79 -30.48 -22.47
N LYS A 755 -60.31 -29.90 -23.59
CA LYS A 755 -60.53 -30.42 -24.96
C LYS A 755 -59.71 -31.67 -25.31
N GLU A 756 -58.49 -31.83 -24.77
CA GLU A 756 -57.74 -33.08 -24.88
C GLU A 756 -58.46 -34.23 -24.18
N GLN A 757 -59.06 -33.98 -23.01
CA GLN A 757 -59.87 -34.99 -22.29
C GLN A 757 -61.16 -35.35 -23.03
N GLU A 758 -61.86 -34.36 -23.62
CA GLU A 758 -62.98 -34.63 -24.53
C GLU A 758 -62.56 -35.49 -25.73
N PHE A 759 -61.44 -35.16 -26.38
CA PHE A 759 -60.94 -35.89 -27.53
C PHE A 759 -60.48 -37.32 -27.19
N PHE A 760 -59.80 -37.51 -26.06
CA PHE A 760 -59.44 -38.83 -25.55
C PHE A 760 -60.69 -39.67 -25.27
N SER A 761 -61.69 -39.08 -24.60
CA SER A 761 -62.98 -39.72 -24.32
C SER A 761 -63.75 -40.10 -25.60
N TYR A 762 -63.66 -39.27 -26.64
CA TYR A 762 -64.23 -39.56 -27.96
C TYR A 762 -63.49 -40.72 -28.65
N LYS A 763 -62.15 -40.72 -28.61
CA LYS A 763 -61.30 -41.76 -29.19
C LYS A 763 -61.52 -43.12 -28.52
N ASP A 764 -61.78 -43.15 -27.21
CA ASP A 764 -62.09 -44.39 -26.50
C ASP A 764 -63.52 -44.90 -26.78
N LYS A 765 -64.50 -44.00 -26.91
CA LYS A 765 -65.85 -44.33 -27.41
C LYS A 765 -65.82 -44.92 -28.83
N GLN A 766 -64.96 -44.38 -29.71
CA GLN A 766 -64.75 -44.94 -31.05
C GLN A 766 -64.07 -46.32 -31.01
N ARG A 767 -63.09 -46.54 -30.13
CA ARG A 767 -62.44 -47.86 -29.94
C ARG A 767 -63.37 -48.93 -29.36
N SER A 768 -64.32 -48.52 -28.52
CA SER A 768 -65.29 -49.42 -27.88
C SER A 768 -66.60 -49.60 -28.68
N ALA A 769 -66.72 -48.94 -29.84
CA ALA A 769 -67.86 -49.04 -30.74
C ALA A 769 -68.14 -50.48 -31.21
N PRO A 770 -69.41 -50.86 -31.46
CA PRO A 770 -69.75 -52.19 -31.93
C PRO A 770 -69.09 -52.53 -33.27
N GLU A 771 -68.94 -51.55 -34.18
CA GLU A 771 -68.23 -51.68 -35.46
C GLU A 771 -66.84 -52.32 -35.31
N VAL A 772 -66.04 -51.84 -34.36
CA VAL A 772 -64.65 -52.29 -34.12
C VAL A 772 -64.63 -53.69 -33.51
N LYS A 773 -65.61 -54.00 -32.65
CA LYS A 773 -65.77 -55.33 -32.03
C LYS A 773 -66.21 -56.37 -33.06
N LEU A 774 -67.20 -56.04 -33.87
CA LEU A 774 -67.67 -56.87 -34.98
C LEU A 774 -66.56 -57.07 -36.02
N GLN A 775 -65.74 -56.06 -36.33
CA GLN A 775 -64.59 -56.25 -37.23
C GLN A 775 -63.53 -57.18 -36.64
N ALA A 776 -63.29 -57.15 -35.32
CA ALA A 776 -62.40 -58.10 -34.65
C ALA A 776 -62.97 -59.53 -34.64
N GLU A 777 -64.29 -59.67 -34.45
CA GLU A 777 -65.01 -60.94 -34.51
C GLU A 777 -65.02 -61.53 -35.93
N ILE A 778 -65.29 -60.72 -36.96
CA ILE A 778 -65.17 -61.08 -38.38
C ILE A 778 -63.75 -61.54 -38.71
N ASN A 779 -62.72 -60.86 -38.19
CA ASN A 779 -61.33 -61.28 -38.38
C ASN A 779 -61.04 -62.64 -37.72
N MET A 780 -61.59 -62.90 -36.52
CA MET A 780 -61.45 -64.19 -35.84
C MET A 780 -62.16 -65.32 -36.60
N ILE A 781 -63.43 -65.14 -36.97
CA ILE A 781 -64.23 -66.09 -37.76
C ILE A 781 -63.57 -66.35 -39.12
N THR A 782 -62.89 -65.34 -39.70
CA THR A 782 -62.11 -65.51 -40.95
C THR A 782 -60.90 -66.42 -40.73
N ILE A 783 -60.20 -66.33 -39.60
CA ILE A 783 -59.10 -67.24 -39.26
C ILE A 783 -59.63 -68.66 -39.04
N GLU A 784 -60.70 -68.84 -38.27
CA GLU A 784 -61.33 -70.14 -38.01
C GLU A 784 -61.82 -70.81 -39.31
N LYS A 785 -62.51 -70.05 -40.18
CA LYS A 785 -62.92 -70.50 -41.51
C LYS A 785 -61.73 -70.98 -42.34
N ASN A 786 -60.63 -70.24 -42.34
CA ASN A 786 -59.43 -70.61 -43.09
C ASN A 786 -58.75 -71.87 -42.53
N GLU A 787 -58.81 -72.10 -41.22
CA GLU A 787 -58.33 -73.35 -40.62
C GLU A 787 -59.24 -74.55 -40.94
N LEU A 788 -60.57 -74.36 -40.88
CA LEU A 788 -61.55 -75.38 -41.26
C LEU A 788 -61.45 -75.73 -42.75
N GLN A 789 -61.22 -74.76 -43.64
CA GLN A 789 -60.96 -75.00 -45.06
C GLN A 789 -59.70 -75.86 -45.25
N ARG A 790 -58.58 -75.53 -44.58
CA ARG A 790 -57.36 -76.35 -44.64
C ARG A 790 -57.59 -77.79 -44.16
N LYS A 791 -58.42 -77.99 -43.12
CA LYS A 791 -58.80 -79.33 -42.63
C LYS A 791 -59.67 -80.09 -43.66
N LEU A 792 -60.58 -79.40 -44.35
CA LEU A 792 -61.38 -79.97 -45.44
C LEU A 792 -60.48 -80.37 -46.63
N ASP A 793 -59.58 -79.51 -47.06
CA ASP A 793 -58.67 -79.78 -48.19
C ASP A 793 -57.69 -80.93 -47.88
N ALA A 794 -57.20 -81.01 -46.64
CA ALA A 794 -56.41 -82.15 -46.15
C ALA A 794 -57.22 -83.46 -46.14
N SER A 795 -58.49 -83.40 -45.74
CA SER A 795 -59.41 -84.55 -45.78
C SER A 795 -59.65 -85.02 -47.22
N LEU A 796 -60.02 -84.11 -48.13
CA LEU A 796 -60.27 -84.39 -49.55
C LEU A 796 -59.04 -84.99 -50.25
N THR A 797 -57.86 -84.43 -50.03
CA THR A 797 -56.61 -84.98 -50.58
C THR A 797 -56.24 -86.34 -49.98
N SER A 798 -56.58 -86.61 -48.71
CA SER A 798 -56.42 -87.95 -48.12
C SER A 798 -57.39 -88.98 -48.73
N ALA A 799 -58.64 -88.60 -48.99
CA ALA A 799 -59.64 -89.46 -49.62
C ALA A 799 -59.27 -89.81 -51.07
N GLU A 800 -58.76 -88.84 -51.85
CA GLU A 800 -58.28 -89.10 -53.21
C GLU A 800 -57.05 -90.02 -53.22
N ARG A 801 -56.11 -89.87 -52.26
CA ARG A 801 -54.98 -90.81 -52.09
C ARG A 801 -55.48 -92.23 -51.79
N TYR A 802 -56.46 -92.39 -50.91
CA TYR A 802 -57.06 -93.69 -50.59
C TYR A 802 -57.74 -94.32 -51.82
N LYS A 803 -58.53 -93.53 -52.57
CA LYS A 803 -59.13 -93.92 -53.86
C LYS A 803 -58.06 -94.37 -54.88
N GLN A 804 -56.93 -93.66 -54.98
CA GLN A 804 -55.82 -94.07 -55.86
C GLN A 804 -55.13 -95.36 -55.40
N GLN A 805 -54.97 -95.58 -54.09
CA GLN A 805 -54.44 -96.83 -53.54
C GLN A 805 -55.39 -98.01 -53.84
N TRP A 806 -56.71 -97.81 -53.64
CA TRP A 806 -57.73 -98.81 -53.97
C TRP A 806 -57.75 -99.16 -55.47
N LEU A 807 -57.64 -98.17 -56.35
CA LEU A 807 -57.53 -98.38 -57.79
C LEU A 807 -56.25 -99.14 -58.21
N LYS A 808 -55.14 -98.99 -57.47
CA LYS A 808 -53.92 -99.80 -57.66
C LYS A 808 -54.14 -101.25 -57.20
N ALA A 809 -54.74 -101.46 -56.03
CA ALA A 809 -55.09 -102.80 -55.53
C ALA A 809 -56.03 -103.56 -56.49
N LEU A 810 -57.03 -102.87 -57.06
CA LEU A 810 -57.96 -103.44 -58.03
C LEU A 810 -57.28 -103.81 -59.37
N LYS A 811 -56.22 -103.10 -59.77
CA LYS A 811 -55.39 -103.47 -60.94
C LYS A 811 -54.54 -104.71 -60.65
N GLU A 812 -53.91 -104.80 -59.48
CA GLU A 812 -53.15 -105.98 -59.08
C GLU A 812 -54.04 -107.23 -58.92
N PHE A 813 -55.25 -107.09 -58.37
CA PHE A 813 -56.23 -108.17 -58.33
C PHE A 813 -56.58 -108.69 -59.73
N ARG A 814 -56.82 -107.78 -60.70
CA ARG A 814 -57.04 -108.18 -62.11
C ARG A 814 -55.81 -108.84 -62.74
N ARG A 815 -54.59 -108.40 -62.39
CA ARG A 815 -53.33 -109.01 -62.86
C ARG A 815 -53.13 -110.43 -62.32
N LEU A 816 -53.51 -110.67 -61.06
CA LEU A 816 -53.52 -112.02 -60.47
C LEU A 816 -54.57 -112.92 -61.12
N GLN A 817 -55.80 -112.41 -61.33
CA GLN A 817 -56.87 -113.14 -62.02
C GLN A 817 -56.48 -113.52 -63.46
N GLN A 818 -55.81 -112.62 -64.19
CA GLN A 818 -55.26 -112.90 -65.52
C GLN A 818 -54.23 -114.03 -65.48
N ARG A 819 -53.30 -113.99 -64.51
CA ARG A 819 -52.25 -115.02 -64.34
C ARG A 819 -52.82 -116.41 -64.03
N GLU A 820 -53.84 -116.51 -63.18
CA GLU A 820 -54.56 -117.77 -62.92
C GLU A 820 -55.23 -118.32 -64.19
N HIS A 821 -55.87 -117.44 -64.97
CA HIS A 821 -56.52 -117.82 -66.23
C HIS A 821 -55.53 -118.29 -67.29
N ASP A 822 -54.36 -117.64 -67.40
CA ASP A 822 -53.32 -118.02 -68.35
C ASP A 822 -52.56 -119.30 -67.90
N GLN A 823 -52.39 -119.54 -66.59
CA GLN A 823 -51.94 -120.84 -66.08
C GLN A 823 -52.96 -121.97 -66.37
N SER A 824 -54.25 -121.69 -66.21
CA SER A 824 -55.32 -122.64 -66.55
C SER A 824 -55.30 -123.00 -68.04
N LYS A 825 -55.13 -122.01 -68.93
CA LYS A 825 -54.94 -122.25 -70.38
C LYS A 825 -53.71 -123.08 -70.68
N PHE A 826 -52.56 -122.77 -70.06
CA PHE A 826 -51.32 -123.51 -70.27
C PHE A 826 -51.45 -125.00 -69.93
N LEU A 827 -52.16 -125.33 -68.83
CA LEU A 827 -52.43 -126.72 -68.45
C LEU A 827 -53.29 -127.45 -69.50
N VAL A 828 -54.34 -126.81 -70.02
CA VAL A 828 -55.17 -127.38 -71.11
C VAL A 828 -54.36 -127.53 -72.40
N GLN A 829 -53.54 -126.55 -72.76
CA GLN A 829 -52.72 -126.59 -73.97
C GLN A 829 -51.64 -127.70 -73.90
N LYS A 830 -51.10 -127.99 -72.72
CA LYS A 830 -50.21 -129.14 -72.48
C LYS A 830 -50.93 -130.48 -72.68
N GLN A 831 -52.16 -130.63 -72.16
CA GLN A 831 -52.97 -131.83 -72.39
C GLN A 831 -53.29 -132.03 -73.90
N GLN A 832 -53.53 -130.93 -74.63
CA GLN A 832 -53.73 -130.95 -76.07
C GLN A 832 -52.49 -131.51 -76.81
N GLN A 833 -51.28 -131.06 -76.43
CA GLN A 833 -50.01 -131.52 -77.02
C GLN A 833 -49.70 -132.98 -76.67
N GLU A 834 -50.02 -133.43 -75.46
CA GLU A 834 -49.86 -134.84 -75.05
C GLU A 834 -50.78 -135.77 -75.88
N LEU A 835 -52.00 -135.32 -76.22
CA LEU A 835 -52.92 -136.03 -77.12
C LEU A 835 -52.43 -136.06 -78.58
N GLU A 836 -51.90 -134.96 -79.11
CA GLU A 836 -51.33 -134.91 -80.47
C GLU A 836 -50.11 -135.82 -80.61
N HIS A 837 -49.23 -135.84 -79.61
CA HIS A 837 -48.07 -136.73 -79.57
C HIS A 837 -48.46 -138.22 -79.49
N MET A 838 -49.57 -138.56 -78.81
CA MET A 838 -50.15 -139.91 -78.86
C MET A 838 -50.73 -140.26 -80.24
N ARG A 839 -51.38 -139.31 -80.92
CA ARG A 839 -51.93 -139.51 -82.28
C ARG A 839 -50.83 -139.78 -83.31
N LEU A 840 -49.73 -139.03 -83.25
CA LEU A 840 -48.56 -139.22 -84.13
C LEU A 840 -47.92 -140.60 -83.97
N ARG A 841 -47.86 -141.15 -82.75
CA ARG A 841 -47.34 -142.51 -82.49
C ARG A 841 -48.20 -143.62 -83.11
N TYR A 842 -49.52 -143.42 -83.21
CA TYR A 842 -50.41 -144.41 -83.83
C TYR A 842 -50.18 -144.52 -85.34
N LEU A 843 -50.10 -143.39 -86.04
CA LEU A 843 -49.90 -143.35 -87.49
C LEU A 843 -48.56 -144.00 -87.90
N ALA A 844 -47.48 -143.73 -87.16
CA ALA A 844 -46.16 -144.32 -87.43
C ALA A 844 -46.09 -145.85 -87.20
N ALA A 845 -47.05 -146.44 -86.48
CA ALA A 845 -47.16 -147.88 -86.32
C ALA A 845 -47.89 -148.55 -87.50
N GLU A 846 -48.86 -147.84 -88.10
CA GLU A 846 -49.71 -148.33 -89.20
C GLU A 846 -48.92 -148.54 -90.50
N GLU A 847 -48.07 -147.56 -90.88
CA GLU A 847 -47.18 -147.67 -92.05
C GLU A 847 -46.18 -148.85 -91.95
N ASN A 848 -45.81 -149.24 -90.73
CA ASN A 848 -44.84 -150.31 -90.45
C ASN A 848 -45.43 -151.74 -90.62
N GLU A 849 -46.74 -151.91 -90.68
CA GLU A 849 -47.37 -153.18 -91.05
C GLU A 849 -47.40 -153.34 -92.58
N ILE A 850 -47.79 -152.28 -93.29
CA ILE A 850 -47.94 -152.24 -94.75
C ILE A 850 -46.61 -152.59 -95.44
N MET A 851 -45.51 -151.96 -95.02
CA MET A 851 -44.15 -152.21 -95.55
C MET A 851 -43.69 -153.67 -95.44
N LYS A 852 -44.25 -154.48 -94.54
CA LYS A 852 -43.89 -155.91 -94.39
C LYS A 852 -44.66 -156.84 -95.33
N SER A 853 -45.80 -156.39 -95.87
CA SER A 853 -46.60 -157.15 -96.84
C SER A 853 -45.86 -157.27 -98.17
N ASP A 854 -45.46 -156.12 -98.73
CA ASP A 854 -44.93 -156.03 -100.10
C ASP A 854 -43.57 -156.72 -100.26
N HIS A 855 -42.76 -156.70 -99.19
CA HIS A 855 -41.45 -157.36 -99.17
C HIS A 855 -41.54 -158.87 -99.48
N LYS A 856 -42.62 -159.55 -99.05
CA LYS A 856 -42.82 -160.98 -99.32
C LYS A 856 -43.24 -161.30 -100.75
N GLN A 857 -43.79 -160.35 -101.51
CA GLN A 857 -44.19 -160.59 -102.90
C GLN A 857 -43.00 -160.47 -103.87
N LEU A 858 -41.98 -159.69 -103.49
CA LEU A 858 -40.78 -159.44 -104.31
C LEU A 858 -39.76 -160.59 -104.29
N GLU A 859 -39.75 -161.45 -103.27
CA GLU A 859 -38.80 -162.56 -103.15
C GLU A 859 -39.03 -163.65 -104.23
N ASN A 860 -40.29 -163.99 -104.51
CA ASN A 860 -40.64 -165.08 -105.44
C ASN A 860 -40.35 -164.76 -106.92
N ILE A 861 -40.33 -163.47 -107.31
CA ILE A 861 -40.07 -163.05 -108.70
C ILE A 861 -38.55 -162.93 -108.98
N LYS A 862 -37.74 -162.82 -107.92
CA LYS A 862 -36.30 -162.52 -108.02
C LYS A 862 -35.43 -163.72 -108.42
N ASN A 863 -35.88 -164.95 -108.17
CA ASN A 863 -35.09 -166.16 -108.41
C ASN A 863 -35.12 -166.67 -109.87
N GLU A 864 -35.98 -166.14 -110.74
CA GLU A 864 -36.10 -166.60 -112.14
C GLU A 864 -35.17 -165.85 -113.11
N LEU A 865 -34.59 -164.70 -112.71
CA LEU A 865 -33.71 -163.87 -113.55
C LEU A 865 -32.23 -163.93 -113.17
N ASN A 866 -31.75 -165.14 -112.86
CA ASN A 866 -30.36 -165.39 -112.47
C ASN A 866 -29.43 -165.58 -113.70
N LYS A 867 -29.03 -164.48 -114.37
CA LYS A 867 -27.92 -164.41 -115.36
C LYS A 867 -27.55 -162.97 -115.75
N LEU A 868 -26.28 -162.58 -115.49
CA LEU A 868 -25.61 -161.33 -115.91
C LEU A 868 -26.17 -160.04 -115.24
N LYS A 869 -25.37 -159.06 -114.80
CA LYS A 869 -23.90 -158.85 -114.89
C LYS A 869 -23.36 -158.13 -113.63
N GLU A 870 -22.04 -158.20 -113.43
CA GLU A 870 -21.31 -157.82 -112.20
C GLU A 870 -20.79 -156.37 -112.13
N VAL A 871 -20.55 -155.92 -110.88
CA VAL A 871 -19.50 -155.00 -110.37
C VAL A 871 -19.39 -153.55 -110.90
N SER A 872 -19.55 -152.58 -109.99
CA SER A 872 -18.63 -151.44 -109.75
C SER A 872 -18.89 -150.78 -108.38
N SER A 873 -18.05 -149.85 -107.91
CA SER A 873 -18.06 -149.38 -106.50
C SER A 873 -17.50 -147.96 -106.24
N THR A 874 -18.27 -147.09 -105.56
CA THR A 874 -17.87 -145.83 -104.85
C THR A 874 -17.25 -144.68 -105.69
N PRO A 875 -17.00 -143.43 -105.18
CA PRO A 875 -17.63 -142.57 -104.14
C PRO A 875 -17.89 -141.08 -104.63
N ILE A 876 -17.90 -140.07 -103.72
CA ILE A 876 -17.61 -138.59 -103.91
C ILE A 876 -18.77 -137.64 -104.40
N VAL A 877 -18.86 -136.31 -104.12
CA VAL A 877 -18.62 -135.43 -102.91
C VAL A 877 -19.14 -133.96 -103.15
N THR A 878 -19.21 -133.08 -102.11
CA THR A 878 -19.46 -131.59 -102.08
C THR A 878 -20.82 -131.03 -102.57
N GLY A 879 -21.31 -129.83 -102.17
CA GLY A 879 -20.87 -128.90 -101.11
C GLY A 879 -21.48 -127.45 -101.14
N ASP A 880 -21.72 -126.87 -99.94
CA ASP A 880 -21.63 -125.45 -99.46
C ASP A 880 -22.35 -124.19 -100.09
N TYR A 881 -22.47 -123.13 -99.25
CA TYR A 881 -22.65 -121.67 -99.47
C TYR A 881 -24.00 -120.92 -99.74
N GLN A 882 -24.33 -120.01 -98.79
CA GLN A 882 -24.74 -118.57 -98.88
C GLN A 882 -26.09 -118.02 -99.46
N SER A 883 -26.82 -117.31 -98.56
CA SER A 883 -27.15 -115.85 -98.61
C SER A 883 -28.52 -115.25 -99.08
N ASN A 884 -29.06 -114.37 -98.20
CA ASN A 884 -29.51 -112.96 -98.40
C ASN A 884 -30.82 -112.50 -99.11
N LEU A 885 -31.29 -111.31 -98.66
CA LEU A 885 -32.15 -110.27 -99.31
C LEU A 885 -33.68 -110.56 -99.41
N SER A 886 -34.64 -109.64 -99.19
CA SER A 886 -34.66 -108.18 -98.87
C SER A 886 -35.99 -107.71 -98.21
N ASN A 887 -35.97 -106.57 -97.48
CA ASN A 887 -36.88 -105.37 -97.52
C ASN A 887 -38.44 -105.51 -97.38
N ASP A 888 -39.25 -104.50 -96.99
CA ASP A 888 -39.03 -103.11 -96.52
C ASP A 888 -40.28 -102.51 -95.79
N ASN A 889 -40.08 -101.32 -95.18
CA ASN A 889 -41.05 -100.36 -94.59
C ASN A 889 -41.59 -100.71 -93.19
N ASP A 890 -41.46 -99.91 -92.13
CA ASP A 890 -41.00 -98.51 -91.95
C ASP A 890 -41.80 -97.43 -92.70
N HIS A 891 -42.77 -96.81 -92.01
CA HIS A 891 -43.12 -95.38 -92.13
C HIS A 891 -44.22 -94.98 -91.11
N LEU A 892 -43.86 -94.79 -89.82
CA LEU A 892 -44.71 -93.99 -88.91
C LEU A 892 -43.98 -93.40 -87.68
N GLU A 893 -42.97 -94.08 -87.12
CA GLU A 893 -42.38 -93.69 -85.83
C GLU A 893 -41.56 -92.38 -85.86
N GLN A 894 -41.01 -92.01 -87.02
CA GLN A 894 -40.09 -90.87 -87.13
C GLN A 894 -40.75 -89.49 -86.92
N VAL A 895 -42.09 -89.39 -87.08
CA VAL A 895 -42.86 -88.16 -86.81
C VAL A 895 -43.20 -88.03 -85.32
N ASP A 896 -43.52 -89.13 -84.65
CA ASP A 896 -44.00 -89.10 -83.27
C ASP A 896 -42.88 -88.85 -82.25
N GLN A 897 -41.65 -89.30 -82.52
CA GLN A 897 -40.49 -88.94 -81.70
C GLN A 897 -40.17 -87.43 -81.78
N GLN A 898 -40.28 -86.81 -82.97
CA GLN A 898 -40.08 -85.36 -83.10
C GLN A 898 -41.19 -84.54 -82.42
N LEU A 899 -42.44 -85.02 -82.47
CA LEU A 899 -43.57 -84.36 -81.80
C LEU A 899 -43.42 -84.38 -80.27
N GLY A 900 -42.97 -85.50 -79.69
CA GLY A 900 -42.75 -85.64 -78.25
C GLY A 900 -41.72 -84.64 -77.70
N VAL A 901 -40.54 -84.57 -78.32
CA VAL A 901 -39.44 -83.69 -77.89
C VAL A 901 -39.85 -82.21 -77.91
N LEU A 902 -40.61 -81.76 -78.92
CA LEU A 902 -41.08 -80.37 -79.00
C LEU A 902 -42.06 -80.00 -77.89
N ILE A 903 -42.94 -80.92 -77.49
CA ILE A 903 -43.91 -80.72 -76.39
C ILE A 903 -43.18 -80.69 -75.03
N GLU A 904 -42.28 -81.65 -74.79
CA GLU A 904 -41.49 -81.72 -73.55
C GLU A 904 -40.63 -80.47 -73.34
N HIS A 905 -40.04 -79.92 -74.41
CA HIS A 905 -39.24 -78.69 -74.34
C HIS A 905 -40.08 -77.44 -74.07
N ARG A 906 -41.31 -77.34 -74.61
CA ARG A 906 -42.28 -76.27 -74.28
C ARG A 906 -42.68 -76.32 -72.81
N ASP A 907 -43.06 -77.51 -72.34
CA ASP A 907 -43.61 -77.69 -70.99
C ASP A 907 -42.53 -77.52 -69.92
N THR A 908 -41.31 -77.96 -70.19
CA THR A 908 -40.15 -77.68 -69.33
C THR A 908 -39.90 -76.18 -69.19
N LEU A 909 -39.90 -75.43 -70.30
CA LEU A 909 -39.68 -73.97 -70.26
C LEU A 909 -40.76 -73.24 -69.47
N LEU A 910 -42.03 -73.57 -69.67
CA LEU A 910 -43.15 -73.01 -68.90
C LEU A 910 -43.05 -73.37 -67.41
N GLN A 911 -42.62 -74.59 -67.08
CA GLN A 911 -42.48 -75.06 -65.70
C GLN A 911 -41.33 -74.39 -64.92
N THR A 912 -40.39 -73.72 -65.59
CA THR A 912 -39.39 -72.85 -64.91
C THR A 912 -39.98 -71.55 -64.35
N GLY A 913 -41.18 -71.14 -64.80
CA GLY A 913 -41.86 -69.93 -64.35
C GLY A 913 -41.25 -68.61 -64.83
N THR A 914 -40.20 -68.63 -65.66
CA THR A 914 -39.58 -67.43 -66.25
C THR A 914 -40.14 -67.08 -67.64
N TYR A 915 -40.84 -68.01 -68.28
CA TYR A 915 -41.50 -67.84 -69.59
C TYR A 915 -43.02 -67.97 -69.47
N THR A 916 -43.74 -67.27 -70.34
CA THR A 916 -45.20 -67.26 -70.42
C THR A 916 -45.69 -67.70 -71.81
N HIS A 917 -46.97 -68.06 -71.92
CA HIS A 917 -47.60 -68.36 -73.23
C HIS A 917 -47.61 -67.18 -74.23
N ASN A 918 -47.25 -65.97 -73.78
CA ASN A 918 -47.14 -64.79 -74.64
C ASN A 918 -45.71 -64.54 -75.16
N ASP A 919 -44.71 -65.32 -74.73
CA ASP A 919 -43.34 -65.18 -75.21
C ASP A 919 -43.15 -65.78 -76.61
N ALA A 920 -42.49 -65.03 -77.49
CA ALA A 920 -42.32 -65.40 -78.90
C ALA A 920 -41.64 -66.77 -79.11
N LEU A 921 -40.76 -67.19 -78.19
CA LEU A 921 -40.11 -68.50 -78.21
C LEU A 921 -41.11 -69.64 -77.95
N ILE A 922 -42.02 -69.45 -76.99
CA ILE A 922 -43.09 -70.42 -76.68
C ILE A 922 -44.07 -70.48 -77.84
N GLN A 923 -44.46 -69.34 -78.41
CA GLN A 923 -45.38 -69.28 -79.54
C GLN A 923 -44.83 -69.93 -80.82
N GLU A 924 -43.53 -69.81 -81.11
CA GLU A 924 -42.88 -70.51 -82.23
C GLU A 924 -42.79 -72.03 -82.00
N LEU A 925 -42.61 -72.49 -80.76
CA LEU A 925 -42.73 -73.92 -80.41
C LEU A 925 -44.18 -74.42 -80.58
N GLU A 926 -45.16 -73.68 -80.08
CA GLU A 926 -46.59 -73.95 -80.21
C GLU A 926 -47.00 -74.08 -81.70
N ARG A 927 -46.49 -73.16 -82.55
CA ARG A 927 -46.71 -73.18 -84.01
C ARG A 927 -46.13 -74.44 -84.66
N ARG A 928 -44.90 -74.84 -84.31
CA ARG A 928 -44.27 -76.06 -84.85
C ARG A 928 -44.99 -77.34 -84.41
N ILE A 929 -45.46 -77.39 -83.16
CA ILE A 929 -46.29 -78.50 -82.65
C ILE A 929 -47.60 -78.59 -83.46
N GLN A 930 -48.27 -77.47 -83.74
CA GLN A 930 -49.47 -77.45 -84.60
C GLN A 930 -49.20 -77.88 -86.05
N GLU A 931 -48.06 -77.52 -86.64
CA GLU A 931 -47.67 -77.96 -87.98
C GLU A 931 -47.38 -79.47 -88.04
N ALA A 932 -46.69 -80.02 -87.03
CA ALA A 932 -46.47 -81.46 -86.91
C ALA A 932 -47.80 -82.23 -86.73
N MET A 933 -48.71 -81.76 -85.86
CA MET A 933 -50.02 -82.38 -85.66
C MET A 933 -50.94 -82.25 -86.89
N LYS A 934 -50.81 -81.18 -87.70
CA LYS A 934 -51.49 -81.10 -89.02
C LYS A 934 -50.99 -82.18 -89.98
N ARG A 935 -49.68 -82.44 -90.05
CA ARG A 935 -49.11 -83.52 -90.90
C ARG A 935 -49.58 -84.90 -90.46
N LYS A 936 -49.66 -85.16 -89.15
CA LYS A 936 -50.19 -86.42 -88.60
C LYS A 936 -51.68 -86.60 -88.92
N SER A 937 -52.50 -85.57 -88.71
CA SER A 937 -53.95 -85.65 -88.94
C SER A 937 -54.36 -85.74 -90.41
N SER A 938 -53.52 -85.30 -91.37
CA SER A 938 -53.76 -85.53 -92.80
C SER A 938 -53.56 -86.99 -93.26
N SER A 939 -52.87 -87.84 -92.47
CA SER A 939 -52.58 -89.23 -92.86
C SER A 939 -53.65 -90.24 -92.45
N SER A 940 -54.63 -89.84 -91.62
CA SER A 940 -55.58 -90.73 -90.95
C SER A 940 -57.00 -90.71 -91.54
N ARG A 941 -57.14 -90.49 -92.86
CA ARG A 941 -58.44 -90.44 -93.56
C ARG A 941 -58.54 -91.42 -94.76
N TYR A 942 -57.76 -92.51 -94.73
CA TYR A 942 -57.86 -93.62 -95.66
C TYR A 942 -57.65 -94.96 -94.94
N GLN A 943 -58.57 -95.27 -94.03
CA GLN A 943 -58.91 -96.62 -93.52
C GLN A 943 -60.30 -96.56 -92.89
#